data_AF-L8IBW4-F1
#
_entry.id   AF-L8IBW4-F1
#
_cell.length_a   1.000
_cell.length_b   1.000
_cell.length_c   1.000
_cell.angle_alpha   90.00
_cell.angle_beta   90.00
_cell.angle_gamma   90.00
#
_symmetry.space_group_name_H-M   'P 1'
#
loop_
_entity.id
_entity.type
_entity.pdbx_description
1 polymer ?
#
loop_
_entity_poly.entity_id
_entity_poly.type
_entity_poly.pdbx_seq_one_letter_code
_entity_poly.pdbx_strand_id
1 'polypeptide(L)'
;MSKCRKQPLGSSPETFSPDVLADIFELFAKNFSYGKPLNNEWQLPDPSEIFTCDHTEFSAFLDLKNSLNEVKNLLSDKKLDEWHEHTAFTNKAGKIISHVRKSVNAELCTQAWCKFHEILCSFPLIPQEAFQNGKLNSLHLCEAPGAFIASLNHYLKSHRFPCDWNWVANTLNPYHEANDNLTMIMDDRLIANTLRCWYFGPDNTGDIMTLKYLTGLQNFINSMGTIHLITADGSFDCQGNPGEQEALVSCLHYCEAVTALMTLGNGGSFVLKMFTLFEHCSINLMYLLNCSFDQVHVFKPATSKAGNSEVYVVCLYYKGRETIYPILSKMVLNFGSEMTKKALFPHHMIPESFLRKHEECCTFFHKYQLETISENIRLFECMGKREQAKLNSLRDYAVQYFMQKFQLKPLSRNNWLVKKSNIGCSTNTKWFGQRSRYFKTYNERKMLETLSWKDKVAKGYFNSWAEEHATYHPGQSSLLEGTAINLECHLWQVLQGKKLPKVKCSPFCDGEILKALNESVEKSLGGALNFDLKFRPKQKHCCSCHVFSEELIFSELFSLTKCLQDHQDKEPSTQIKCLLVGFPALHNIKMPIPLEVRLLESAALMTFSCSLLHDGDPTYQQLFLDCVLHSLQQLHTGDVMILPILSCFTRFMAGLIFVLHSCFRFITFSCPISSEPLKTCAVLLCVGYQDLPNPVFQYLQNVNELLRDLVNTEAPQQVLQFVPMEVLLKGALLDFLWDLNAAIAKRYLHLIIQGEREEIIGSL
;
A
#
# COMPACT_ATOMS: atom_id res chain seq x y z
N MET A 1 -5.38 -14.42 -47.87
CA MET A 1 -4.79 -15.75 -47.60
C MET A 1 -4.74 -15.96 -46.09
N SER A 2 -5.64 -16.79 -45.60
CA SER A 2 -5.86 -17.10 -44.18
C SER A 2 -4.74 -17.99 -43.64
N LYS A 3 -3.97 -17.51 -42.67
CA LYS A 3 -3.06 -18.35 -41.89
C LYS A 3 -3.89 -19.07 -40.82
N CYS A 4 -4.27 -20.29 -41.16
CA CYS A 4 -4.89 -21.26 -40.27
C CYS A 4 -4.00 -21.46 -39.02
N ARG A 5 -4.44 -20.97 -37.86
CA ARG A 5 -3.85 -21.31 -36.56
C ARG A 5 -4.18 -22.78 -36.30
N LYS A 6 -3.16 -23.64 -36.32
CA LYS A 6 -3.25 -25.02 -35.86
C LYS A 6 -3.88 -25.06 -34.47
N GLN A 7 -4.98 -25.78 -34.33
CA GLN A 7 -5.50 -26.23 -33.04
C GLN A 7 -4.41 -27.05 -32.34
N PRO A 8 -4.23 -26.95 -31.01
CA PRO A 8 -3.39 -27.89 -30.29
C PRO A 8 -4.01 -29.27 -30.42
N LEU A 9 -3.24 -30.24 -30.91
CA LEU A 9 -3.61 -31.65 -30.86
C LEU A 9 -3.99 -32.01 -29.42
N GLY A 10 -5.16 -32.63 -29.26
CA GLY A 10 -5.58 -33.21 -27.99
C GLY A 10 -4.56 -34.25 -27.53
N SER A 11 -3.90 -33.95 -26.42
CA SER A 11 -3.28 -34.97 -25.58
C SER A 11 -4.40 -35.86 -25.04
N SER A 12 -4.23 -37.18 -25.16
CA SER A 12 -4.99 -38.16 -24.37
C SER A 12 -5.09 -37.69 -22.92
N PRO A 13 -6.19 -37.96 -22.18
CA PRO A 13 -6.21 -37.69 -20.76
C PRO A 13 -5.12 -38.55 -20.13
N GLU A 14 -4.03 -37.93 -19.67
CA GLU A 14 -3.05 -38.60 -18.83
C GLU A 14 -3.83 -39.16 -17.63
N THR A 15 -3.95 -40.47 -17.56
CA THR A 15 -4.55 -41.15 -16.41
C THR A 15 -3.62 -40.96 -15.22
N PHE A 16 -3.92 -39.97 -14.37
CA PHE A 16 -3.22 -39.77 -13.10
C PHE A 16 -3.40 -40.99 -12.20
N SER A 17 -2.39 -41.29 -11.37
CA SER A 17 -2.49 -42.42 -10.44
C SER A 17 -3.55 -42.17 -9.36
N PRO A 18 -4.17 -43.23 -8.79
CA PRO A 18 -5.16 -43.08 -7.72
C PRO A 18 -4.68 -42.23 -6.54
N ASP A 19 -3.40 -42.37 -6.15
CA ASP A 19 -2.79 -41.58 -5.09
C ASP A 19 -2.77 -40.07 -5.41
N VAL A 20 -2.48 -39.70 -6.66
CA VAL A 20 -2.49 -38.29 -7.10
C VAL A 20 -3.92 -37.72 -7.05
N LEU A 21 -4.91 -38.53 -7.42
CA LEU A 21 -6.32 -38.13 -7.36
C LEU A 21 -6.76 -37.88 -5.91
N ALA A 22 -6.43 -38.79 -5.00
CA ALA A 22 -6.75 -38.70 -3.58
C ALA A 22 -6.08 -37.49 -2.91
N ASP A 23 -4.78 -37.29 -3.14
CA ASP A 23 -4.02 -36.15 -2.60
C ASP A 23 -4.62 -34.80 -3.01
N ILE A 24 -5.07 -34.67 -4.27
CA ILE A 24 -5.68 -33.43 -4.76
C ILE A 24 -7.10 -33.28 -4.23
N PHE A 25 -7.88 -34.36 -4.13
CA PHE A 25 -9.19 -34.27 -3.47
C PHE A 25 -9.05 -33.75 -2.03
N GLU A 26 -8.12 -34.32 -1.27
CA GLU A 26 -7.84 -33.89 0.10
C GLU A 26 -7.36 -32.43 0.18
N LEU A 27 -6.51 -32.00 -0.76
CA LEU A 27 -6.05 -30.61 -0.83
C LEU A 27 -7.22 -29.61 -0.88
N PHE A 28 -8.32 -29.95 -1.57
CA PHE A 28 -9.51 -29.13 -1.75
C PHE A 28 -10.65 -29.43 -0.75
N ALA A 29 -10.43 -30.30 0.24
CA ALA A 29 -11.44 -30.73 1.22
C ALA A 29 -11.26 -30.09 2.60
N LYS A 30 -10.31 -29.15 2.77
CA LYS A 30 -9.94 -28.53 4.05
C LYS A 30 -10.99 -27.52 4.53
N ASN A 31 -12.11 -28.05 5.01
CA ASN A 31 -13.26 -27.32 5.52
C ASN A 31 -13.71 -27.92 6.86
N PHE A 32 -13.95 -27.06 7.86
CA PHE A 32 -14.53 -27.44 9.13
C PHE A 32 -15.80 -26.62 9.36
N SER A 33 -16.89 -27.27 9.79
CA SER A 33 -18.18 -26.60 10.04
C SER A 33 -18.52 -26.70 11.52
N TYR A 34 -18.89 -25.59 12.15
CA TYR A 34 -19.36 -25.60 13.53
C TYR A 34 -20.78 -26.18 13.59
N GLY A 35 -20.88 -27.42 14.06
CA GLY A 35 -22.16 -28.08 14.31
C GLY A 35 -22.79 -27.57 15.61
N LYS A 36 -23.67 -26.57 15.51
CA LYS A 36 -24.34 -25.99 16.68
C LYS A 36 -25.27 -27.01 17.35
N PRO A 37 -25.34 -27.02 18.69
CA PRO A 37 -26.19 -27.95 19.40
C PRO A 37 -27.68 -27.58 19.24
N LEU A 38 -28.54 -28.59 19.13
CA LEU A 38 -29.99 -28.41 18.90
C LEU A 38 -30.71 -27.71 20.06
N ASN A 39 -30.11 -27.71 21.25
CA ASN A 39 -30.64 -27.07 22.45
C ASN A 39 -30.42 -25.55 22.49
N ASN A 40 -29.85 -24.95 21.44
CA ASN A 40 -29.53 -23.51 21.37
C ASN A 40 -28.64 -23.01 22.51
N GLU A 41 -27.77 -23.86 23.06
CA GLU A 41 -26.85 -23.51 24.17
C GLU A 41 -25.91 -22.34 23.83
N TRP A 42 -25.50 -22.20 22.57
CA TRP A 42 -24.57 -21.16 22.15
C TRP A 42 -25.28 -19.83 21.94
N GLN A 43 -25.46 -19.08 23.02
CA GLN A 43 -26.04 -17.73 23.04
C GLN A 43 -25.06 -16.71 23.62
N LEU A 44 -25.29 -15.44 23.28
CA LEU A 44 -24.55 -14.35 23.90
C LEU A 44 -24.84 -14.32 25.41
N PRO A 45 -23.81 -14.18 26.26
CA PRO A 45 -23.97 -14.06 27.70
C PRO A 45 -24.59 -12.71 28.08
N ASP A 46 -24.96 -12.57 29.36
CA ASP A 46 -25.50 -11.32 29.88
C ASP A 46 -24.50 -10.16 29.66
N PRO A 47 -24.96 -8.99 29.18
CA PRO A 47 -24.10 -7.82 29.02
C PRO A 47 -23.37 -7.40 30.28
N SER A 48 -23.81 -7.72 31.51
CA SER A 48 -23.07 -7.41 32.75
C SER A 48 -21.73 -8.16 32.82
N GLU A 49 -21.67 -9.38 32.27
CA GLU A 49 -20.56 -10.32 32.44
C GLU A 49 -19.43 -10.13 31.42
N ILE A 50 -19.69 -9.45 30.31
CA ILE A 50 -18.67 -9.26 29.26
C ILE A 50 -17.65 -8.18 29.64
N PHE A 51 -16.39 -8.38 29.22
CA PHE A 51 -15.24 -7.53 29.57
C PHE A 51 -14.98 -7.38 31.08
N THR A 52 -15.29 -8.41 31.89
CA THR A 52 -15.08 -8.40 33.35
C THR A 52 -13.76 -9.06 33.77
N CYS A 53 -13.35 -10.13 33.08
CA CYS A 53 -12.16 -10.91 33.38
C CYS A 53 -11.01 -10.64 32.40
N ASP A 54 -9.78 -10.88 32.85
CA ASP A 54 -8.60 -10.86 31.97
C ASP A 54 -8.60 -12.06 31.02
N HIS A 55 -7.77 -11.99 29.97
CA HIS A 55 -7.58 -13.13 29.08
C HIS A 55 -7.02 -14.34 29.83
N THR A 56 -7.46 -15.53 29.45
CA THR A 56 -7.04 -16.79 30.07
C THR A 56 -6.50 -17.71 28.99
N GLU A 57 -5.36 -18.33 29.25
CA GLU A 57 -4.84 -19.39 28.40
C GLU A 57 -5.53 -20.72 28.71
N PHE A 58 -5.82 -21.48 27.67
CA PHE A 58 -6.40 -22.81 27.79
C PHE A 58 -5.30 -23.80 27.46
N SER A 59 -5.06 -24.79 28.33
CA SER A 59 -3.96 -25.75 28.17
C SER A 59 -3.99 -26.44 26.82
N ALA A 60 -5.14 -26.95 26.38
CA ALA A 60 -5.27 -27.64 25.10
C ALA A 60 -4.87 -26.78 23.89
N PHE A 61 -5.25 -25.49 23.87
CA PHE A 61 -4.88 -24.59 22.77
C PHE A 61 -3.42 -24.12 22.88
N LEU A 62 -2.90 -23.95 24.09
CA LEU A 62 -1.49 -23.63 24.32
C LEU A 62 -0.57 -24.76 23.85
N ASP A 63 -0.95 -26.02 24.08
CA ASP A 63 -0.20 -27.18 23.60
C ASP A 63 -0.13 -27.21 22.07
N LEU A 64 -1.23 -26.90 21.38
CA LEU A 64 -1.26 -26.75 19.91
C LEU A 64 -0.37 -25.58 19.44
N LYS A 65 -0.39 -24.44 20.14
CA LYS A 65 0.47 -23.28 19.83
C LYS A 65 1.95 -23.66 19.97
N ASN A 66 2.33 -24.29 21.06
CA ASN A 66 3.70 -24.70 21.35
C ASN A 66 4.19 -25.72 20.31
N SER A 67 3.42 -26.77 20.06
CA SER A 67 3.76 -27.81 19.08
C SER A 67 3.96 -27.23 17.67
N LEU A 68 3.09 -26.32 17.23
CA LEU A 68 3.23 -25.67 15.93
C LEU A 68 4.46 -24.77 15.85
N ASN A 69 4.73 -24.01 16.91
CA ASN A 69 5.87 -23.09 16.96
C ASN A 69 7.20 -23.85 17.01
N GLU A 70 7.28 -24.99 17.71
CA GLU A 70 8.44 -25.88 17.67
C GLU A 70 8.81 -26.28 16.24
N VAL A 71 7.83 -26.70 15.43
CA VAL A 71 8.07 -27.09 14.03
C VAL A 71 8.37 -25.89 13.13
N LYS A 72 7.72 -24.74 13.33
CA LYS A 72 8.04 -23.49 12.60
C LYS A 72 9.46 -23.01 12.90
N ASN A 73 9.96 -23.20 14.12
CA ASN A 73 11.30 -22.77 14.51
C ASN A 73 12.42 -23.52 13.76
N LEU A 74 12.14 -24.72 13.22
CA LEU A 74 13.05 -25.46 12.34
C LEU A 74 13.32 -24.73 11.00
N LEU A 75 12.58 -23.66 10.70
CA LEU A 75 12.73 -22.86 9.49
C LEU A 75 13.65 -21.64 9.68
N SER A 76 14.00 -21.28 10.92
CA SER A 76 14.67 -20.01 11.26
C SER A 76 16.03 -19.81 10.59
N ASP A 77 16.76 -20.91 10.32
CA ASP A 77 18.08 -20.91 9.70
C ASP A 77 18.04 -21.13 8.18
N LYS A 78 16.86 -21.34 7.59
CA LYS A 78 16.74 -21.52 6.14
C LYS A 78 16.80 -20.16 5.45
N LYS A 79 17.61 -20.04 4.39
CA LYS A 79 17.64 -18.83 3.57
C LYS A 79 16.29 -18.60 2.93
N LEU A 80 15.77 -17.38 3.06
CA LEU A 80 14.39 -17.06 2.71
C LEU A 80 14.09 -17.35 1.23
N ASP A 81 14.97 -16.96 0.32
CA ASP A 81 14.77 -17.15 -1.13
C ASP A 81 14.84 -18.63 -1.55
N GLU A 82 15.83 -19.37 -1.06
CA GLU A 82 15.97 -20.81 -1.34
C GLU A 82 14.75 -21.58 -0.79
N TRP A 83 14.32 -21.25 0.43
CA TRP A 83 13.12 -21.83 1.02
C TRP A 83 11.84 -21.42 0.27
N HIS A 84 11.74 -20.18 -0.20
CA HIS A 84 10.62 -19.71 -1.00
C HIS A 84 10.56 -20.38 -2.37
N GLU A 85 11.69 -20.55 -3.05
CA GLU A 85 11.76 -21.28 -4.32
C GLU A 85 11.34 -22.74 -4.11
N HIS A 86 11.87 -23.38 -3.08
CA HIS A 86 11.50 -24.75 -2.72
C HIS A 86 10.01 -24.89 -2.42
N THR A 87 9.47 -24.07 -1.50
CA THR A 87 8.05 -24.13 -1.13
C THR A 87 7.13 -23.70 -2.28
N ALA A 88 7.60 -22.86 -3.20
CA ALA A 88 6.89 -22.57 -4.44
C ALA A 88 6.85 -23.78 -5.38
N PHE A 89 7.89 -24.62 -5.39
CA PHE A 89 7.96 -25.87 -6.17
C PHE A 89 7.17 -27.02 -5.53
N THR A 90 7.20 -27.18 -4.22
CA THR A 90 6.46 -28.25 -3.52
C THR A 90 4.98 -27.94 -3.34
N ASN A 91 4.57 -26.68 -3.47
CA ASN A 91 3.15 -26.31 -3.43
C ASN A 91 2.36 -27.03 -4.52
N LYS A 92 1.51 -28.00 -4.11
CA LYS A 92 0.62 -28.77 -5.00
C LYS A 92 -0.29 -27.86 -5.85
N ALA A 93 -0.70 -26.70 -5.33
CA ALA A 93 -1.52 -25.70 -6.05
C ALA A 93 -0.68 -24.68 -6.86
N GLY A 94 0.64 -24.79 -6.88
CA GLY A 94 1.55 -23.73 -7.36
C GLY A 94 1.42 -23.37 -8.84
N LYS A 95 0.82 -24.23 -9.68
CA LYS A 95 0.56 -23.97 -11.10
C LYS A 95 -0.80 -23.30 -11.37
N ILE A 96 -1.74 -23.29 -10.40
CA ILE A 96 -3.11 -22.83 -10.60
C ILE A 96 -3.17 -21.34 -10.99
N ILE A 97 -2.54 -20.47 -10.20
CA ILE A 97 -2.63 -19.01 -10.40
C ILE A 97 -2.12 -18.60 -11.78
N SER A 98 -0.97 -19.15 -12.20
CA SER A 98 -0.37 -18.83 -13.50
C SER A 98 -1.20 -19.37 -14.66
N HIS A 99 -1.85 -20.53 -14.47
CA HIS A 99 -2.78 -21.09 -15.43
C HIS A 99 -4.05 -20.22 -15.53
N VAL A 100 -4.73 -19.93 -14.42
CA VAL A 100 -5.96 -19.11 -14.37
C VAL A 100 -5.75 -17.75 -15.03
N ARG A 101 -4.64 -17.08 -14.71
CA ARG A 101 -4.29 -15.79 -15.33
C ARG A 101 -4.22 -15.87 -16.86
N LYS A 102 -3.68 -16.96 -17.40
CA LYS A 102 -3.49 -17.16 -18.85
C LYS A 102 -4.76 -17.65 -19.53
N SER A 103 -5.43 -18.66 -18.98
CA SER A 103 -6.57 -19.33 -19.62
C SER A 103 -7.89 -18.61 -19.41
N VAL A 104 -8.07 -17.94 -18.27
CA VAL A 104 -9.34 -17.33 -17.87
C VAL A 104 -9.33 -15.80 -18.05
N ASN A 105 -8.15 -15.21 -18.30
CA ASN A 105 -7.97 -13.76 -18.43
C ASN A 105 -8.57 -13.00 -17.22
N ALA A 106 -8.33 -13.51 -16.02
CA ALA A 106 -8.78 -12.91 -14.77
C ALA A 106 -8.03 -11.61 -14.45
N GLU A 107 -8.79 -10.54 -14.19
CA GLU A 107 -8.27 -9.24 -13.75
C GLU A 107 -7.66 -9.36 -12.35
N LEU A 108 -6.51 -8.73 -12.12
CA LEU A 108 -5.79 -8.74 -10.84
C LEU A 108 -5.66 -10.17 -10.24
N CYS A 109 -5.38 -11.17 -11.08
CA CYS A 109 -5.29 -12.58 -10.69
C CYS A 109 -4.06 -12.86 -9.81
N THR A 110 -4.19 -12.55 -8.52
CA THR A 110 -3.23 -12.85 -7.44
C THR A 110 -3.61 -14.17 -6.74
N GLN A 111 -2.84 -14.55 -5.73
CA GLN A 111 -3.20 -15.68 -4.88
C GLN A 111 -4.51 -15.42 -4.10
N ALA A 112 -4.71 -14.19 -3.61
CA ALA A 112 -5.95 -13.77 -2.94
C ALA A 112 -7.18 -13.92 -3.84
N TRP A 113 -7.04 -13.58 -5.14
CA TRP A 113 -8.09 -13.78 -6.12
C TRP A 113 -8.56 -15.24 -6.18
N CYS A 114 -7.62 -16.19 -6.27
CA CYS A 114 -7.93 -17.61 -6.35
C CYS A 114 -8.55 -18.14 -5.05
N LYS A 115 -8.01 -17.74 -3.89
CA LYS A 115 -8.56 -18.12 -2.57
C LYS A 115 -10.03 -17.72 -2.46
N PHE A 116 -10.36 -16.48 -2.79
CA PHE A 116 -11.75 -16.02 -2.72
C PHE A 116 -12.63 -16.67 -3.78
N HIS A 117 -12.10 -16.98 -4.96
CA HIS A 117 -12.85 -17.72 -5.97
C HIS A 117 -13.22 -19.13 -5.49
N GLU A 118 -12.32 -19.81 -4.75
CA GLU A 118 -12.63 -21.09 -4.11
C GLU A 118 -13.75 -20.93 -3.08
N ILE A 119 -13.72 -19.88 -2.25
CA ILE A 119 -14.77 -19.60 -1.25
C ILE A 119 -16.11 -19.35 -1.95
N LEU A 120 -16.16 -18.48 -2.96
CA LEU A 120 -17.37 -18.16 -3.73
C LEU A 120 -18.02 -19.40 -4.36
N CYS A 121 -17.20 -20.36 -4.79
CA CYS A 121 -17.71 -21.59 -5.41
C CYS A 121 -18.03 -22.68 -4.38
N SER A 122 -17.52 -22.58 -3.15
CA SER A 122 -17.71 -23.59 -2.10
C SER A 122 -18.84 -23.25 -1.13
N PHE A 123 -19.21 -21.97 -1.03
CA PHE A 123 -20.22 -21.47 -0.10
C PHE A 123 -21.22 -20.55 -0.80
N PRO A 124 -22.52 -20.58 -0.42
CA PRO A 124 -23.54 -19.71 -0.98
C PRO A 124 -23.46 -18.29 -0.40
N LEU A 125 -22.38 -17.56 -0.70
CA LEU A 125 -22.12 -16.24 -0.11
C LEU A 125 -23.17 -15.18 -0.48
N ILE A 126 -23.76 -15.30 -1.67
CA ILE A 126 -24.74 -14.33 -2.18
C ILE A 126 -26.13 -14.77 -1.71
N PRO A 127 -26.81 -14.01 -0.83
CA PRO A 127 -28.12 -14.40 -0.30
C PRO A 127 -29.19 -14.34 -1.38
N GLN A 128 -30.23 -15.19 -1.25
CA GLN A 128 -31.33 -15.28 -2.22
C GLN A 128 -32.06 -13.94 -2.45
N GLU A 129 -32.12 -13.09 -1.43
CA GLU A 129 -32.69 -11.75 -1.49
C GLU A 129 -32.04 -10.87 -2.57
N ALA A 130 -30.71 -10.95 -2.75
CA ALA A 130 -30.01 -10.17 -3.77
C ALA A 130 -30.50 -10.52 -5.19
N PHE A 131 -30.93 -11.77 -5.41
CA PHE A 131 -31.50 -12.23 -6.67
C PHE A 131 -32.94 -11.73 -6.86
N GLN A 132 -33.74 -11.78 -5.79
CA GLN A 132 -35.14 -11.34 -5.82
C GLN A 132 -35.24 -9.83 -6.07
N ASN A 133 -34.36 -9.06 -5.45
CA ASN A 133 -34.34 -7.60 -5.56
C ASN A 133 -33.53 -7.08 -6.76
N GLY A 134 -32.82 -7.97 -7.47
CA GLY A 134 -31.97 -7.61 -8.60
C GLY A 134 -30.80 -6.70 -8.24
N LYS A 135 -30.40 -6.63 -6.96
CA LYS A 135 -29.33 -5.76 -6.45
C LYS A 135 -28.43 -6.51 -5.48
N LEU A 136 -27.13 -6.40 -5.68
CA LEU A 136 -26.10 -6.91 -4.78
C LEU A 136 -25.24 -5.74 -4.30
N ASN A 137 -25.13 -5.58 -2.98
CA ASN A 137 -24.22 -4.63 -2.37
C ASN A 137 -23.19 -5.39 -1.53
N SER A 138 -21.91 -5.10 -1.76
CA SER A 138 -20.82 -5.67 -0.96
C SER A 138 -19.91 -4.60 -0.35
N LEU A 139 -19.33 -4.93 0.79
CA LEU A 139 -18.33 -4.11 1.47
C LEU A 139 -17.05 -4.93 1.69
N HIS A 140 -15.91 -4.39 1.29
CA HIS A 140 -14.63 -5.09 1.35
C HIS A 140 -13.65 -4.34 2.25
N LEU A 141 -13.33 -4.90 3.41
CA LEU A 141 -12.47 -4.32 4.43
C LEU A 141 -11.02 -4.78 4.23
N CYS A 142 -10.07 -3.86 4.38
CA CYS A 142 -8.63 -4.12 4.26
C CYS A 142 -8.24 -4.85 2.96
N GLU A 143 -8.82 -4.43 1.85
CA GLU A 143 -8.93 -5.23 0.61
C GLU A 143 -7.78 -5.00 -0.40
N ALA A 144 -6.84 -4.09 -0.13
CA ALA A 144 -5.77 -3.78 -1.08
C ALA A 144 -5.00 -5.04 -1.53
N PRO A 145 -4.71 -5.21 -2.83
CA PRO A 145 -4.95 -4.27 -3.93
C PRO A 145 -6.35 -4.34 -4.57
N GLY A 146 -7.26 -5.21 -4.10
CA GLY A 146 -8.60 -5.40 -4.67
C GLY A 146 -8.90 -6.77 -5.26
N ALA A 147 -8.19 -7.81 -4.81
CA ALA A 147 -8.22 -9.12 -5.45
C ALA A 147 -9.54 -9.87 -5.25
N PHE A 148 -10.20 -9.75 -4.08
CA PHE A 148 -11.51 -10.35 -3.84
C PHE A 148 -12.57 -9.63 -4.65
N ILE A 149 -12.48 -8.30 -4.77
CA ILE A 149 -13.38 -7.49 -5.61
C ILE A 149 -13.30 -7.96 -7.08
N ALA A 150 -12.08 -8.07 -7.62
CA ALA A 150 -11.88 -8.56 -8.99
C ALA A 150 -12.37 -10.01 -9.19
N SER A 151 -12.23 -10.85 -8.16
CA SER A 151 -12.72 -12.24 -8.18
C SER A 151 -14.25 -12.32 -8.10
N LEU A 152 -14.89 -11.49 -7.29
CA LEU A 152 -16.33 -11.34 -7.22
C LEU A 152 -16.90 -10.88 -8.56
N ASN A 153 -16.30 -9.85 -9.16
CA ASN A 153 -16.68 -9.38 -10.49
C ASN A 153 -16.65 -10.53 -11.51
N HIS A 154 -15.56 -11.29 -11.52
CA HIS A 154 -15.38 -12.42 -12.42
C HIS A 154 -16.46 -13.46 -12.22
N TYR A 155 -16.70 -13.86 -10.98
CA TYR A 155 -17.73 -14.82 -10.60
C TYR A 155 -19.13 -14.38 -11.07
N LEU A 156 -19.53 -13.14 -10.77
CA LEU A 156 -20.82 -12.57 -11.17
C LEU A 156 -21.02 -12.54 -12.69
N LYS A 157 -20.00 -12.07 -13.43
CA LYS A 157 -20.09 -11.93 -14.90
C LYS A 157 -20.06 -13.29 -15.63
N SER A 158 -19.25 -14.22 -15.16
CA SER A 158 -19.10 -15.56 -15.77
C SER A 158 -20.32 -16.47 -15.56
N HIS A 159 -21.07 -16.26 -14.48
CA HIS A 159 -22.30 -16.98 -14.18
C HIS A 159 -23.57 -16.22 -14.61
N ARG A 160 -23.42 -15.02 -15.17
CA ARG A 160 -24.53 -14.16 -15.64
C ARG A 160 -25.56 -13.87 -14.54
N PHE A 161 -25.07 -13.50 -13.35
CA PHE A 161 -25.94 -13.13 -12.24
C PHE A 161 -26.85 -11.94 -12.63
N PRO A 162 -28.19 -12.06 -12.49
CA PRO A 162 -29.15 -11.04 -12.92
C PRO A 162 -29.32 -9.96 -11.85
N CYS A 163 -28.21 -9.32 -11.44
CA CYS A 163 -28.23 -8.25 -10.45
C CYS A 163 -27.26 -7.12 -10.80
N ASP A 164 -27.64 -5.90 -10.44
CA ASP A 164 -26.72 -4.76 -10.40
C ASP A 164 -25.85 -4.88 -9.15
N TRP A 165 -24.53 -4.84 -9.34
CA TRP A 165 -23.58 -4.96 -8.25
C TRP A 165 -22.94 -3.62 -7.92
N ASN A 166 -23.18 -3.15 -6.70
CA ASN A 166 -22.49 -2.01 -6.09
C ASN A 166 -21.53 -2.52 -5.02
N TRP A 167 -20.39 -1.86 -4.89
CA TRP A 167 -19.42 -2.22 -3.87
C TRP A 167 -18.72 -0.98 -3.32
N VAL A 168 -18.35 -1.07 -2.04
CA VAL A 168 -17.45 -0.15 -1.37
C VAL A 168 -16.30 -0.94 -0.81
N ALA A 169 -15.11 -0.38 -0.85
CA ALA A 169 -13.93 -1.01 -0.28
C ALA A 169 -13.14 -0.04 0.59
N ASN A 170 -12.29 -0.61 1.43
CA ASN A 170 -11.36 0.13 2.25
C ASN A 170 -10.00 -0.58 2.30
N THR A 171 -8.97 0.21 2.54
CA THR A 171 -7.66 -0.21 3.00
C THR A 171 -6.97 1.00 3.66
N LEU A 172 -5.81 0.81 4.27
CA LEU A 172 -4.91 1.94 4.55
C LEU A 172 -4.63 2.70 3.25
N ASN A 173 -4.80 4.01 3.27
CA ASN A 173 -4.75 4.83 2.07
C ASN A 173 -3.31 4.93 1.52
N PRO A 174 -3.02 4.40 0.31
CA PRO A 174 -1.68 4.47 -0.31
C PRO A 174 -1.23 5.89 -0.66
N TYR A 175 -2.13 6.87 -0.55
CA TYR A 175 -1.88 8.27 -0.85
C TYR A 175 -1.85 9.15 0.41
N HIS A 176 -1.95 8.56 1.61
CA HIS A 176 -1.81 9.30 2.86
C HIS A 176 -0.39 9.12 3.41
N GLU A 177 0.41 10.19 3.35
CA GLU A 177 1.86 10.15 3.51
C GLU A 177 2.34 9.72 4.89
N ALA A 178 1.51 9.83 5.94
CA ALA A 178 1.82 9.32 7.28
C ALA A 178 1.65 7.80 7.45
N ASN A 179 1.04 7.11 6.47
CA ASN A 179 0.86 5.66 6.54
C ASN A 179 2.18 4.92 6.34
N ASP A 180 2.33 3.77 6.99
CA ASP A 180 3.57 3.01 7.00
C ASP A 180 3.60 2.00 5.84
N ASN A 181 4.68 2.00 5.04
CA ASN A 181 4.87 1.04 3.94
C ASN A 181 5.03 -0.41 4.43
N LEU A 182 5.34 -0.63 5.71
CA LEU A 182 5.41 -1.97 6.29
C LEU A 182 4.03 -2.57 6.61
N THR A 183 3.03 -1.72 6.83
CA THR A 183 1.66 -2.17 7.15
C THR A 183 0.72 -2.07 5.95
N MET A 184 1.01 -1.16 5.02
CA MET A 184 0.16 -0.84 3.88
C MET A 184 0.62 -1.52 2.59
N ILE A 185 -0.33 -1.89 1.73
CA ILE A 185 -0.05 -2.39 0.38
C ILE A 185 -0.09 -1.22 -0.61
N MET A 186 1.07 -0.92 -1.22
CA MET A 186 1.20 0.15 -2.21
C MET A 186 0.62 -0.17 -3.59
N ASP A 187 0.26 -1.44 -3.85
CA ASP A 187 -0.32 -1.86 -5.13
C ASP A 187 -1.71 -1.25 -5.34
N ASP A 188 -1.76 -0.19 -6.16
CA ASP A 188 -2.93 0.67 -6.33
C ASP A 188 -3.64 0.50 -7.66
N ARG A 189 -3.33 -0.56 -8.43
CA ARG A 189 -3.82 -0.73 -9.81
C ARG A 189 -5.34 -0.75 -9.92
N LEU A 190 -6.05 -1.40 -8.98
CA LEU A 190 -7.52 -1.30 -8.94
C LEU A 190 -7.95 0.00 -8.25
N ILE A 191 -7.30 0.35 -7.13
CA ILE A 191 -7.62 1.53 -6.30
C ILE A 191 -7.67 2.81 -7.14
N ALA A 192 -6.58 3.13 -7.83
CA ALA A 192 -6.44 4.34 -8.64
C ALA A 192 -7.50 4.45 -9.75
N ASN A 193 -7.91 3.32 -10.32
CA ASN A 193 -8.87 3.27 -11.43
C ASN A 193 -10.33 3.13 -10.96
N THR A 194 -10.55 2.97 -9.66
CA THR A 194 -11.89 2.82 -9.06
C THR A 194 -12.05 3.68 -7.80
N LEU A 195 -11.28 4.77 -7.67
CA LEU A 195 -11.09 5.52 -6.41
C LEU A 195 -12.40 5.93 -5.72
N ARG A 196 -13.43 6.28 -6.51
CA ARG A 196 -14.79 6.61 -6.02
C ARG A 196 -15.47 5.49 -5.21
N CYS A 197 -15.06 4.25 -5.37
CA CYS A 197 -15.57 3.10 -4.64
C CYS A 197 -14.74 2.79 -3.37
N TRP A 198 -13.67 3.55 -3.11
CA TRP A 198 -12.80 3.37 -1.95
C TRP A 198 -13.10 4.44 -0.89
N TYR A 199 -13.32 3.99 0.33
CA TYR A 199 -13.58 4.85 1.49
C TYR A 199 -12.40 4.81 2.47
N PHE A 200 -11.72 5.95 2.61
CA PHE A 200 -10.53 6.09 3.47
C PHE A 200 -10.82 6.75 4.83
N GLY A 201 -12.10 6.94 5.18
CA GLY A 201 -12.48 7.55 6.45
C GLY A 201 -12.37 9.08 6.47
N PRO A 202 -12.88 9.73 7.53
CA PRO A 202 -12.92 11.20 7.62
C PRO A 202 -11.55 11.86 7.81
N ASP A 203 -10.52 11.12 8.23
CA ASP A 203 -9.14 11.59 8.29
C ASP A 203 -8.29 11.11 7.11
N ASN A 204 -8.92 10.41 6.17
CA ASN A 204 -8.32 9.92 4.93
C ASN A 204 -7.13 8.95 5.12
N THR A 205 -6.92 8.42 6.33
CA THR A 205 -5.86 7.44 6.64
C THR A 205 -6.20 6.05 6.12
N GLY A 206 -7.49 5.72 6.06
CA GLY A 206 -7.98 4.37 5.78
C GLY A 206 -7.91 3.40 6.96
N ASP A 207 -7.52 3.87 8.15
CA ASP A 207 -7.42 3.04 9.35
C ASP A 207 -8.81 2.68 9.91
N ILE A 208 -9.18 1.40 9.75
CA ILE A 208 -10.48 0.88 10.20
C ILE A 208 -10.58 0.72 11.70
N MET A 209 -9.47 0.76 12.43
CA MET A 209 -9.40 0.51 13.86
C MET A 209 -9.73 1.78 14.68
N THR A 210 -10.34 2.78 14.05
CA THR A 210 -10.82 4.00 14.70
C THR A 210 -12.35 4.07 14.69
N LEU A 211 -12.95 4.48 15.81
CA LEU A 211 -14.40 4.72 15.88
C LEU A 211 -14.86 5.78 14.87
N LYS A 212 -14.01 6.78 14.59
CA LYS A 212 -14.30 7.83 13.61
C LYS A 212 -14.45 7.26 12.20
N TYR A 213 -13.63 6.27 11.85
CA TYR A 213 -13.79 5.52 10.61
C TYR A 213 -15.11 4.77 10.57
N LEU A 214 -15.41 3.96 11.61
CA LEU A 214 -16.63 3.15 11.68
C LEU A 214 -17.90 4.00 11.53
N THR A 215 -18.02 5.09 12.29
CA THR A 215 -19.17 6.01 12.19
C THR A 215 -19.26 6.66 10.80
N GLY A 216 -18.11 7.10 10.26
CA GLY A 216 -18.08 7.67 8.92
C GLY A 216 -18.48 6.67 7.83
N LEU A 217 -18.04 5.41 7.94
CA LEU A 217 -18.39 4.34 7.02
C LEU A 217 -19.90 4.07 7.04
N GLN A 218 -20.51 3.98 8.23
CA GLN A 218 -21.96 3.82 8.37
C GLN A 218 -22.73 4.93 7.64
N ASN A 219 -22.28 6.18 7.77
CA ASN A 219 -22.87 7.31 7.07
C ASN A 219 -22.68 7.21 5.55
N PHE A 220 -21.48 6.80 5.11
CA PHE A 220 -21.14 6.68 3.69
C PHE A 220 -21.99 5.62 2.98
N ILE A 221 -22.16 4.44 3.60
CA ILE A 221 -22.91 3.32 3.01
C ILE A 221 -24.42 3.41 3.23
N ASN A 222 -24.91 4.35 4.05
CA ASN A 222 -26.34 4.49 4.35
C ASN A 222 -27.20 4.62 3.08
N SER A 223 -26.66 5.21 2.01
CA SER A 223 -27.34 5.37 0.73
C SER A 223 -27.33 4.12 -0.17
N MET A 224 -26.49 3.11 0.13
CA MET A 224 -26.38 1.89 -0.69
C MET A 224 -27.54 0.92 -0.47
N GLY A 225 -28.25 1.03 0.66
CA GLY A 225 -29.23 0.04 1.11
C GLY A 225 -28.56 -1.15 1.81
N THR A 226 -29.26 -2.29 1.87
CA THR A 226 -28.81 -3.50 2.56
C THR A 226 -27.46 -4.00 2.02
N ILE A 227 -26.48 -4.21 2.90
CA ILE A 227 -25.20 -4.86 2.56
C ILE A 227 -25.38 -6.37 2.68
N HIS A 228 -25.08 -7.10 1.60
CA HIS A 228 -25.37 -8.54 1.50
C HIS A 228 -24.13 -9.40 1.75
N LEU A 229 -22.94 -8.86 1.45
CA LEU A 229 -21.67 -9.56 1.57
C LEU A 229 -20.63 -8.61 2.13
N ILE A 230 -19.97 -9.02 3.21
CA ILE A 230 -18.77 -8.36 3.70
C ILE A 230 -17.58 -9.31 3.58
N THR A 231 -16.44 -8.80 3.10
CA THR A 231 -15.17 -9.52 3.17
C THR A 231 -14.15 -8.72 3.95
N ALA A 232 -13.26 -9.41 4.65
CA ALA A 232 -12.16 -8.84 5.41
C ALA A 232 -10.91 -9.71 5.18
N ASP A 233 -9.91 -9.15 4.51
CA ASP A 233 -8.63 -9.83 4.19
C ASP A 233 -7.42 -9.13 4.85
N GLY A 234 -7.68 -8.36 5.93
CA GLY A 234 -6.70 -7.56 6.63
C GLY A 234 -5.63 -8.36 7.36
N SER A 235 -4.41 -7.82 7.37
CA SER A 235 -3.28 -8.31 8.16
C SER A 235 -2.15 -7.29 8.15
N PHE A 236 -1.15 -7.48 9.02
CA PHE A 236 0.09 -6.70 9.05
C PHE A 236 1.30 -7.62 8.85
N ASP A 237 2.48 -7.05 8.57
CA ASP A 237 3.70 -7.85 8.45
C ASP A 237 4.14 -8.40 9.82
N CYS A 238 3.93 -9.71 10.02
CA CYS A 238 4.34 -10.41 11.24
C CYS A 238 5.69 -11.15 11.07
N GLN A 239 6.48 -10.89 10.02
CA GLN A 239 7.78 -11.57 9.81
C GLN A 239 8.76 -11.39 10.97
N GLY A 240 8.64 -10.29 11.73
CA GLY A 240 9.45 -10.02 12.91
C GLY A 240 9.14 -10.91 14.11
N ASN A 241 7.94 -11.48 14.20
CA ASN A 241 7.54 -12.44 15.23
C ASN A 241 6.37 -13.34 14.73
N PRO A 242 6.67 -14.33 13.85
CA PRO A 242 5.63 -15.14 13.23
C PRO A 242 4.92 -16.11 14.18
N GLY A 243 5.50 -16.39 15.35
CA GLY A 243 4.91 -17.26 16.38
C GLY A 243 3.75 -16.60 17.15
N GLU A 244 3.74 -15.27 17.21
CA GLU A 244 2.73 -14.44 17.88
C GLU A 244 1.80 -13.73 16.89
N GLN A 245 1.72 -14.23 15.64
CA GLN A 245 0.92 -13.62 14.59
C GLN A 245 -0.54 -13.40 15.02
N GLU A 246 -1.14 -14.37 15.72
CA GLU A 246 -2.52 -14.32 16.19
C GLU A 246 -2.78 -13.15 17.13
N ALA A 247 -1.96 -13.00 18.18
CA ALA A 247 -2.02 -11.88 19.12
C ALA A 247 -1.88 -10.53 18.40
N LEU A 248 -0.90 -10.41 17.49
CA LEU A 248 -0.54 -9.16 16.82
C LEU A 248 -1.66 -8.61 15.91
N VAL A 249 -2.47 -9.48 15.31
CA VAL A 249 -3.57 -9.07 14.41
C VAL A 249 -4.94 -9.08 15.09
N SER A 250 -5.03 -9.53 16.35
CA SER A 250 -6.30 -9.72 17.07
C SER A 250 -7.19 -8.48 17.09
N CYS A 251 -6.61 -7.30 17.29
CA CYS A 251 -7.34 -6.03 17.33
C CYS A 251 -7.94 -5.66 15.96
N LEU A 252 -7.21 -5.95 14.88
CA LEU A 252 -7.69 -5.74 13.52
C LEU A 252 -8.88 -6.67 13.24
N HIS A 253 -8.75 -7.96 13.50
CA HIS A 253 -9.84 -8.93 13.30
C HIS A 253 -11.08 -8.59 14.13
N TYR A 254 -10.88 -8.13 15.37
CA TYR A 254 -11.97 -7.64 16.21
C TYR A 254 -12.65 -6.44 15.56
N CYS A 255 -11.91 -5.43 15.11
CA CYS A 255 -12.47 -4.25 14.45
C CYS A 255 -13.17 -4.60 13.13
N GLU A 256 -12.63 -5.51 12.31
CA GLU A 256 -13.25 -6.00 11.08
C GLU A 256 -14.58 -6.71 11.38
N ALA A 257 -14.60 -7.57 12.39
CA ALA A 257 -15.81 -8.30 12.78
C ALA A 257 -16.88 -7.39 13.39
N VAL A 258 -16.52 -6.47 14.29
CA VAL A 258 -17.46 -5.48 14.83
C VAL A 258 -18.01 -4.60 13.71
N THR A 259 -17.15 -4.14 12.80
CA THR A 259 -17.59 -3.36 11.63
C THR A 259 -18.57 -4.17 10.78
N ALA A 260 -18.27 -5.45 10.51
CA ALA A 260 -19.14 -6.32 9.74
C ALA A 260 -20.50 -6.51 10.42
N LEU A 261 -20.53 -6.86 11.70
CA LEU A 261 -21.78 -7.04 12.47
C LEU A 261 -22.61 -5.75 12.59
N MET A 262 -21.98 -4.57 12.51
CA MET A 262 -22.68 -3.29 12.58
C MET A 262 -23.22 -2.80 11.24
N THR A 263 -22.78 -3.37 10.11
CA THR A 263 -23.08 -2.87 8.77
C THR A 263 -23.71 -3.92 7.84
N LEU A 264 -23.56 -5.21 8.14
CA LEU A 264 -24.15 -6.30 7.38
C LEU A 264 -25.67 -6.36 7.60
N GLY A 265 -26.41 -6.57 6.50
CA GLY A 265 -27.85 -6.80 6.54
C GLY A 265 -28.21 -8.20 7.02
N ASN A 266 -29.44 -8.36 7.52
CA ASN A 266 -29.98 -9.65 7.93
C ASN A 266 -29.91 -10.66 6.77
N GLY A 267 -29.58 -11.92 7.06
CA GLY A 267 -29.37 -12.96 6.06
C GLY A 267 -28.08 -12.83 5.24
N GLY A 268 -27.30 -11.76 5.42
CA GLY A 268 -26.04 -11.54 4.72
C GLY A 268 -24.92 -12.51 5.12
N SER A 269 -23.84 -12.48 4.34
CA SER A 269 -22.65 -13.31 4.56
C SER A 269 -21.42 -12.48 4.91
N PHE A 270 -20.54 -13.04 5.72
CA PHE A 270 -19.26 -12.43 6.10
C PHE A 270 -18.11 -13.42 5.92
N VAL A 271 -17.05 -12.98 5.25
CA VAL A 271 -15.80 -13.75 5.09
C VAL A 271 -14.67 -13.00 5.77
N LEU A 272 -14.05 -13.63 6.76
CA LEU A 272 -12.96 -13.06 7.54
C LEU A 272 -11.72 -13.92 7.41
N LYS A 273 -10.61 -13.34 6.99
CA LYS A 273 -9.30 -13.98 7.11
C LYS A 273 -8.90 -14.08 8.57
N MET A 274 -8.40 -15.24 8.96
CA MET A 274 -7.82 -15.50 10.27
C MET A 274 -6.51 -16.30 10.09
N PHE A 275 -5.81 -16.56 11.19
CA PHE A 275 -4.62 -17.41 11.19
C PHE A 275 -4.86 -18.66 12.04
N THR A 276 -3.96 -18.93 12.99
CA THR A 276 -4.31 -19.83 14.09
C THR A 276 -5.51 -19.26 14.87
N LEU A 277 -6.16 -20.15 15.60
CA LEU A 277 -7.35 -19.85 16.41
C LEU A 277 -7.13 -20.41 17.83
N PHE A 278 -5.94 -20.23 18.39
CA PHE A 278 -5.54 -20.85 19.65
C PHE A 278 -5.69 -19.90 20.85
N GLU A 279 -5.60 -18.60 20.61
CA GLU A 279 -5.62 -17.58 21.64
C GLU A 279 -7.04 -17.20 22.05
N HIS A 280 -7.18 -16.78 23.30
CA HIS A 280 -8.48 -16.45 23.86
C HIS A 280 -9.22 -15.35 23.09
N CYS A 281 -8.51 -14.40 22.49
CA CYS A 281 -9.10 -13.37 21.64
C CYS A 281 -9.78 -13.98 20.40
N SER A 282 -9.16 -14.96 19.73
CA SER A 282 -9.74 -15.68 18.60
C SER A 282 -10.87 -16.61 19.02
N ILE A 283 -10.74 -17.32 20.15
CA ILE A 283 -11.81 -18.17 20.71
C ILE A 283 -13.07 -17.32 20.95
N ASN A 284 -12.90 -16.16 21.59
CA ASN A 284 -13.96 -15.20 21.83
C ASN A 284 -14.62 -14.71 20.55
N LEU A 285 -13.80 -14.37 19.55
CA LEU A 285 -14.29 -13.91 18.26
C LEU A 285 -15.08 -15.01 17.54
N MET A 286 -14.57 -16.24 17.54
CA MET A 286 -15.25 -17.40 16.96
C MET A 286 -16.56 -17.71 17.68
N TYR A 287 -16.62 -17.55 19.00
CA TYR A 287 -17.86 -17.71 19.76
C TYR A 287 -18.88 -16.62 19.39
N LEU A 288 -18.47 -15.35 19.35
CA LEU A 288 -19.31 -14.23 18.92
C LEU A 288 -19.92 -14.48 17.53
N LEU A 289 -19.11 -14.92 16.57
CA LEU A 289 -19.57 -15.23 15.21
C LEU A 289 -20.55 -16.41 15.20
N ASN A 290 -20.30 -17.45 15.99
CA ASN A 290 -21.22 -18.59 16.12
C ASN A 290 -22.55 -18.22 16.78
N CYS A 291 -22.59 -17.22 17.67
CA CYS A 291 -23.85 -16.70 18.19
C CYS A 291 -24.58 -15.83 17.15
N SER A 292 -23.84 -15.13 16.29
CA SER A 292 -24.35 -14.05 15.41
C SER A 292 -24.83 -14.50 14.03
N PHE A 293 -24.33 -15.61 13.50
CA PHE A 293 -24.69 -16.16 12.18
C PHE A 293 -25.38 -17.49 12.34
N ASP A 294 -26.10 -18.02 11.35
CA ASP A 294 -26.67 -19.38 11.48
C ASP A 294 -25.63 -20.46 11.20
N GLN A 295 -24.74 -20.24 10.24
CA GLN A 295 -23.67 -21.19 9.90
C GLN A 295 -22.30 -20.51 9.93
N VAL A 296 -21.33 -21.18 10.53
CA VAL A 296 -19.94 -20.71 10.60
C VAL A 296 -19.03 -21.87 10.20
N HIS A 297 -18.13 -21.60 9.25
CA HIS A 297 -17.16 -22.54 8.74
C HIS A 297 -15.75 -21.96 8.85
N VAL A 298 -14.75 -22.81 8.97
CA VAL A 298 -13.35 -22.46 8.79
C VAL A 298 -12.84 -23.21 7.59
N PHE A 299 -12.29 -22.50 6.63
CA PHE A 299 -11.90 -23.02 5.33
C PHE A 299 -10.46 -22.64 5.00
N LYS A 300 -9.66 -23.61 4.57
CA LYS A 300 -8.32 -23.35 4.01
C LYS A 300 -8.34 -23.62 2.51
N PRO A 301 -8.49 -22.58 1.66
CA PRO A 301 -8.43 -22.74 0.21
C PRO A 301 -7.16 -23.48 -0.22
N ALA A 302 -7.25 -24.35 -1.22
CA ALA A 302 -6.12 -25.09 -1.75
C ALA A 302 -5.03 -24.16 -2.31
N THR A 303 -5.44 -23.00 -2.82
CA THR A 303 -4.54 -21.98 -3.33
C THR A 303 -3.94 -21.09 -2.25
N SER A 304 -4.30 -21.22 -0.98
CA SER A 304 -3.54 -20.64 0.14
C SER A 304 -2.23 -21.42 0.36
N LYS A 305 -1.17 -20.76 0.87
CA LYS A 305 0.11 -21.44 1.10
C LYS A 305 -0.08 -22.51 2.17
N ALA A 306 0.09 -23.79 1.80
CA ALA A 306 -0.29 -24.88 2.67
C ALA A 306 0.43 -24.89 4.04
N GLY A 307 1.68 -24.42 4.12
CA GLY A 307 2.45 -24.34 5.37
C GLY A 307 2.21 -23.09 6.23
N ASN A 308 1.41 -22.12 5.78
CA ASN A 308 1.06 -20.95 6.59
C ASN A 308 -0.16 -21.23 7.49
N SER A 309 -0.35 -20.38 8.49
CA SER A 309 -1.49 -20.48 9.41
C SER A 309 -2.78 -19.86 8.87
N GLU A 310 -2.76 -19.27 7.67
CA GLU A 310 -3.93 -18.57 7.11
C GLU A 310 -5.08 -19.53 6.82
N VAL A 311 -6.27 -19.14 7.31
CA VAL A 311 -7.57 -19.76 7.07
C VAL A 311 -8.62 -18.65 6.88
N TYR A 312 -9.80 -19.01 6.40
CA TYR A 312 -10.92 -18.09 6.23
C TYR A 312 -12.13 -18.59 7.04
N VAL A 313 -12.64 -17.72 7.90
CA VAL A 313 -13.91 -17.93 8.58
C VAL A 313 -15.02 -17.48 7.64
N VAL A 314 -15.91 -18.39 7.28
CA VAL A 314 -17.05 -18.13 6.39
C VAL A 314 -18.33 -18.20 7.22
N CYS A 315 -18.95 -17.05 7.40
CA CYS A 315 -20.17 -16.86 8.18
C CYS A 315 -21.34 -16.62 7.24
N LEU A 316 -22.40 -17.42 7.35
CA LEU A 316 -23.58 -17.36 6.47
C LEU A 316 -24.84 -17.09 7.28
N TYR A 317 -25.76 -16.36 6.66
CA TYR A 317 -27.07 -16.03 7.21
C TYR A 317 -26.95 -15.27 8.54
N TYR A 318 -26.53 -14.01 8.45
CA TYR A 318 -26.46 -13.14 9.61
C TYR A 318 -27.82 -13.00 10.29
N LYS A 319 -27.89 -13.22 11.60
CA LYS A 319 -29.14 -13.14 12.36
C LYS A 319 -29.66 -11.72 12.56
N GLY A 320 -28.82 -10.72 12.26
CA GLY A 320 -29.17 -9.31 12.37
C GLY A 320 -28.59 -8.63 13.61
N ARG A 321 -28.55 -7.29 13.53
CA ARG A 321 -27.95 -6.42 14.54
C ARG A 321 -28.64 -6.53 15.90
N GLU A 322 -29.91 -6.89 15.91
CA GLU A 322 -30.72 -7.12 17.11
C GLU A 322 -30.10 -8.20 18.01
N THR A 323 -29.45 -9.20 17.41
CA THR A 323 -28.79 -10.29 18.15
C THR A 323 -27.67 -9.75 19.03
N ILE A 324 -26.85 -8.84 18.51
CA ILE A 324 -25.68 -8.30 19.23
C ILE A 324 -25.99 -7.00 19.99
N TYR A 325 -27.18 -6.43 19.80
CA TYR A 325 -27.58 -5.15 20.41
C TYR A 325 -27.32 -5.09 21.94
N PRO A 326 -27.57 -6.15 22.74
CA PRO A 326 -27.33 -6.11 24.18
C PRO A 326 -25.87 -5.85 24.57
N ILE A 327 -24.91 -6.31 23.75
CA ILE A 327 -23.47 -6.21 24.04
C ILE A 327 -22.77 -5.12 23.22
N LEU A 328 -23.47 -4.52 22.26
CA LEU A 328 -22.91 -3.61 21.27
C LEU A 328 -22.20 -2.40 21.90
N SER A 329 -22.78 -1.78 22.93
CA SER A 329 -22.19 -0.61 23.58
C SER A 329 -20.82 -0.92 24.18
N LYS A 330 -20.69 -2.05 24.87
CA LYS A 330 -19.41 -2.53 25.42
C LYS A 330 -18.44 -2.93 24.32
N MET A 331 -18.91 -3.53 23.23
CA MET A 331 -18.04 -3.86 22.10
C MET A 331 -17.44 -2.60 21.46
N VAL A 332 -18.26 -1.56 21.27
CA VAL A 332 -17.84 -0.26 20.72
C VAL A 332 -16.89 0.48 21.66
N LEU A 333 -17.11 0.43 22.97
CA LEU A 333 -16.18 1.00 23.97
C LEU A 333 -14.78 0.36 23.94
N ASN A 334 -14.71 -0.90 23.50
CA ASN A 334 -13.49 -1.68 23.39
C ASN A 334 -12.97 -1.75 21.94
N PHE A 335 -13.51 -0.94 21.03
CA PHE A 335 -13.07 -0.86 19.63
C PHE A 335 -11.83 0.03 19.52
N GLY A 336 -10.75 -0.49 18.93
CA GLY A 336 -9.53 0.28 18.82
C GLY A 336 -8.31 -0.54 18.42
N SER A 337 -7.17 0.15 18.41
CA SER A 337 -5.86 -0.42 18.10
C SER A 337 -5.13 -1.06 19.27
N GLU A 338 -5.62 -0.88 20.48
CA GLU A 338 -5.04 -1.47 21.68
C GLU A 338 -5.80 -2.74 22.05
N MET A 339 -5.04 -3.79 22.34
CA MET A 339 -5.64 -5.03 22.83
C MET A 339 -6.33 -4.77 24.16
N THR A 340 -7.60 -5.13 24.23
CA THR A 340 -8.38 -5.01 25.45
C THR A 340 -7.76 -5.94 26.50
N LYS A 341 -7.36 -5.38 27.64
CA LYS A 341 -6.85 -6.21 28.76
C LYS A 341 -7.88 -7.25 29.19
N LYS A 342 -9.16 -6.87 29.09
CA LYS A 342 -10.31 -7.71 29.41
C LYS A 342 -10.75 -8.51 28.19
N ALA A 343 -11.09 -9.77 28.43
CA ALA A 343 -11.63 -10.67 27.42
C ALA A 343 -13.08 -10.30 27.07
N LEU A 344 -13.48 -10.45 25.81
CA LEU A 344 -14.86 -10.21 25.38
C LEU A 344 -15.83 -11.07 26.19
N PHE A 345 -15.60 -12.38 26.25
CA PHE A 345 -16.28 -13.32 27.13
C PHE A 345 -15.25 -13.95 28.08
N PRO A 346 -15.50 -13.94 29.39
CA PRO A 346 -14.72 -14.74 30.33
C PRO A 346 -14.77 -16.23 30.00
N HIS A 347 -13.71 -16.98 30.31
CA HIS A 347 -13.62 -18.42 30.07
C HIS A 347 -14.87 -19.20 30.50
N HIS A 348 -15.35 -18.95 31.72
CA HIS A 348 -16.48 -19.65 32.32
C HIS A 348 -17.85 -19.34 31.66
N MET A 349 -17.91 -18.33 30.78
CA MET A 349 -19.11 -17.97 30.01
C MET A 349 -19.12 -18.63 28.62
N ILE A 350 -18.02 -19.25 28.19
CA ILE A 350 -17.94 -19.95 26.91
C ILE A 350 -18.36 -21.41 27.15
N PRO A 351 -19.43 -21.92 26.48
CA PRO A 351 -19.89 -23.28 26.69
C PRO A 351 -18.83 -24.33 26.35
N GLU A 352 -18.71 -25.36 27.19
CA GLU A 352 -17.79 -26.47 26.98
C GLU A 352 -18.06 -27.22 25.65
N SER A 353 -19.32 -27.27 25.24
CA SER A 353 -19.71 -27.84 23.94
C SER A 353 -19.14 -27.05 22.76
N PHE A 354 -19.02 -25.72 22.89
CA PHE A 354 -18.35 -24.88 21.91
C PHE A 354 -16.83 -25.08 21.96
N LEU A 355 -16.22 -25.02 23.15
CA LEU A 355 -14.77 -25.18 23.33
C LEU A 355 -14.26 -26.49 22.72
N ARG A 356 -14.98 -27.60 22.94
CA ARG A 356 -14.65 -28.89 22.33
C ARG A 356 -14.71 -28.86 20.79
N LYS A 357 -15.73 -28.24 20.21
CA LYS A 357 -15.84 -28.10 18.75
C LYS A 357 -14.77 -27.18 18.18
N HIS A 358 -14.40 -26.16 18.94
CA HIS A 358 -13.31 -25.28 18.58
C HIS A 358 -11.96 -26.01 18.62
N GLU A 359 -11.71 -26.85 19.63
CA GLU A 359 -10.52 -27.71 19.72
C GLU A 359 -10.43 -28.71 18.55
N GLU A 360 -11.54 -29.35 18.18
CA GLU A 360 -11.61 -30.20 16.98
C GLU A 360 -11.20 -29.44 15.72
N CYS A 361 -11.72 -28.21 15.54
CA CYS A 361 -11.36 -27.33 14.42
C CYS A 361 -9.87 -26.99 14.42
N CYS A 362 -9.34 -26.55 15.56
CA CYS A 362 -7.94 -26.17 15.74
C CYS A 362 -7.00 -27.35 15.47
N THR A 363 -7.32 -28.52 16.01
CA THR A 363 -6.57 -29.77 15.80
C THR A 363 -6.57 -30.18 14.33
N PHE A 364 -7.71 -30.05 13.64
CA PHE A 364 -7.83 -30.38 12.22
C PHE A 364 -6.88 -29.57 11.34
N PHE A 365 -6.85 -28.24 11.49
CA PHE A 365 -5.93 -27.39 10.70
C PHE A 365 -4.48 -27.48 11.16
N HIS A 366 -4.25 -27.64 12.46
CA HIS A 366 -2.93 -27.88 13.05
C HIS A 366 -2.25 -29.09 12.40
N LYS A 367 -2.97 -30.22 12.28
CA LYS A 367 -2.47 -31.45 11.64
C LYS A 367 -1.99 -31.19 10.21
N TYR A 368 -2.84 -30.58 9.38
CA TYR A 368 -2.48 -30.29 7.98
C TYR A 368 -1.27 -29.36 7.84
N GLN A 369 -1.16 -28.38 8.73
CA GLN A 369 -0.05 -27.43 8.72
C GLN A 369 1.26 -28.13 9.11
N LEU A 370 1.25 -28.91 10.21
CA LEU A 370 2.41 -29.68 10.65
C LEU A 370 2.90 -30.64 9.58
N GLU A 371 2.01 -31.45 9.00
CA GLU A 371 2.36 -32.40 7.93
C GLU A 371 3.00 -31.68 6.74
N THR A 372 2.46 -30.52 6.37
CA THR A 372 3.00 -29.73 5.25
C THR A 372 4.39 -29.16 5.56
N ILE A 373 4.61 -28.60 6.76
CA ILE A 373 5.90 -28.01 7.11
C ILE A 373 6.96 -29.12 7.21
N SER A 374 6.66 -30.22 7.90
CA SER A 374 7.55 -31.36 8.05
C SER A 374 7.93 -31.99 6.72
N GLU A 375 6.97 -32.19 5.82
CA GLU A 375 7.25 -32.72 4.48
C GLU A 375 8.12 -31.76 3.66
N ASN A 376 7.89 -30.45 3.75
CA ASN A 376 8.74 -29.47 3.08
C ASN A 376 10.17 -29.47 3.63
N ILE A 377 10.36 -29.61 4.94
CA ILE A 377 11.70 -29.72 5.55
C ILE A 377 12.40 -30.98 5.02
N ARG A 378 11.73 -32.13 5.06
CA ARG A 378 12.25 -33.41 4.55
C ARG A 378 12.69 -33.30 3.09
N LEU A 379 11.81 -32.76 2.24
CA LEU A 379 12.08 -32.58 0.81
C LEU A 379 13.16 -31.53 0.54
N PHE A 380 13.34 -30.55 1.42
CA PHE A 380 14.39 -29.54 1.26
C PHE A 380 15.77 -30.15 1.50
N GLU A 381 15.87 -31.10 2.44
CA GLU A 381 17.11 -31.83 2.73
C GLU A 381 17.44 -32.84 1.63
N CYS A 382 16.42 -33.56 1.12
CA CYS A 382 16.62 -34.55 0.07
C CYS A 382 15.35 -34.71 -0.79
N MET A 383 15.40 -34.26 -2.05
CA MET A 383 14.37 -34.50 -3.05
C MET A 383 14.95 -35.28 -4.24
N GLY A 384 14.50 -36.51 -4.42
CA GLY A 384 14.85 -37.36 -5.56
C GLY A 384 14.00 -37.08 -6.80
N LYS A 385 14.46 -37.58 -7.96
CA LYS A 385 13.74 -37.44 -9.26
C LYS A 385 12.31 -37.98 -9.23
N ARG A 386 12.05 -39.05 -8.47
CA ARG A 386 10.73 -39.66 -8.34
C ARG A 386 9.74 -38.75 -7.60
N GLU A 387 10.20 -38.11 -6.53
CA GLU A 387 9.38 -37.15 -5.76
C GLU A 387 9.12 -35.89 -6.59
N GLN A 388 10.14 -35.41 -7.31
CA GLN A 388 9.98 -34.30 -8.25
C GLN A 388 8.95 -34.60 -9.35
N ALA A 389 8.97 -35.81 -9.91
CA ALA A 389 7.97 -36.26 -10.89
C ALA A 389 6.56 -36.32 -10.27
N LYS A 390 6.42 -36.93 -9.09
CA LYS A 390 5.13 -36.99 -8.37
C LYS A 390 4.57 -35.59 -8.08
N LEU A 391 5.39 -34.66 -7.60
CA LEU A 391 4.99 -33.27 -7.34
C LEU A 391 4.55 -32.56 -8.61
N ASN A 392 5.23 -32.78 -9.74
CA ASN A 392 4.80 -32.23 -11.02
C ASN A 392 3.44 -32.78 -11.44
N SER A 393 3.21 -34.09 -11.35
CA SER A 393 1.90 -34.71 -11.63
C SER A 393 0.80 -34.16 -10.73
N LEU A 394 1.06 -34.00 -9.42
CA LEU A 394 0.13 -33.37 -8.48
C LEU A 394 -0.20 -31.94 -8.91
N ARG A 395 0.80 -31.14 -9.26
CA ARG A 395 0.61 -29.74 -9.69
C ARG A 395 -0.18 -29.62 -10.98
N ASP A 396 0.03 -30.53 -11.93
CA ASP A 396 -0.70 -30.55 -13.20
C ASP A 396 -2.16 -31.01 -12.99
N TYR A 397 -2.38 -32.05 -12.17
CA TYR A 397 -3.73 -32.47 -11.84
C TYR A 397 -4.49 -31.43 -11.01
N ALA A 398 -3.83 -30.73 -10.08
CA ALA A 398 -4.43 -29.65 -9.30
C ALA A 398 -5.01 -28.55 -10.20
N VAL A 399 -4.34 -28.22 -11.31
CA VAL A 399 -4.86 -27.27 -12.31
C VAL A 399 -6.13 -27.82 -12.97
N GLN A 400 -6.10 -29.06 -13.45
CA GLN A 400 -7.26 -29.67 -14.10
C GLN A 400 -8.46 -29.75 -13.14
N TYR A 401 -8.22 -30.24 -11.92
CA TYR A 401 -9.22 -30.36 -10.88
C TYR A 401 -9.80 -29.00 -10.50
N PHE A 402 -8.98 -27.96 -10.32
CA PHE A 402 -9.44 -26.60 -10.02
C PHE A 402 -10.36 -26.05 -11.12
N MET A 403 -9.93 -26.16 -12.38
CA MET A 403 -10.70 -25.67 -13.52
C MET A 403 -12.03 -26.41 -13.69
N GLN A 404 -12.05 -27.73 -13.44
CA GLN A 404 -13.25 -28.55 -13.53
C GLN A 404 -14.20 -28.32 -12.34
N LYS A 405 -13.69 -28.38 -11.11
CA LYS A 405 -14.48 -28.23 -9.88
C LYS A 405 -15.21 -26.90 -9.83
N PHE A 406 -14.54 -25.82 -10.23
CA PHE A 406 -15.08 -24.46 -10.16
C PHE A 406 -15.59 -23.92 -11.50
N GLN A 407 -15.57 -24.74 -12.56
CA GLN A 407 -16.10 -24.41 -13.89
C GLN A 407 -15.69 -23.02 -14.41
N LEU A 408 -14.42 -22.64 -14.20
CA LEU A 408 -13.93 -21.30 -14.54
C LEU A 408 -14.02 -21.01 -16.04
N LYS A 409 -14.63 -19.87 -16.38
CA LYS A 409 -14.82 -19.42 -17.75
C LYS A 409 -14.00 -18.17 -18.05
N PRO A 410 -13.40 -18.06 -19.24
CA PRO A 410 -12.70 -16.85 -19.65
C PRO A 410 -13.58 -15.60 -19.58
N LEU A 411 -13.01 -14.51 -19.07
CA LEU A 411 -13.69 -13.22 -18.98
C LEU A 411 -13.15 -12.26 -20.04
N SER A 412 -14.05 -11.70 -20.84
CA SER A 412 -13.70 -10.62 -21.78
C SER A 412 -13.26 -9.36 -21.03
N ARG A 413 -12.26 -8.66 -21.56
CA ARG A 413 -11.78 -7.37 -21.00
C ARG A 413 -12.88 -6.31 -20.89
N ASN A 414 -13.94 -6.40 -21.70
CA ASN A 414 -15.08 -5.49 -21.59
C ASN A 414 -15.85 -5.65 -20.27
N ASN A 415 -15.68 -6.79 -19.59
CA ASN A 415 -16.30 -7.11 -18.31
C ASN A 415 -15.35 -6.91 -17.12
N TRP A 416 -14.09 -6.48 -17.35
CA TRP A 416 -13.20 -6.07 -16.27
C TRP A 416 -13.72 -4.79 -15.60
N LEU A 417 -13.35 -4.60 -14.33
CA LEU A 417 -13.62 -3.37 -13.60
C LEU A 417 -12.82 -2.20 -14.20
N VAL A 418 -11.56 -2.45 -14.55
CA VAL A 418 -10.67 -1.47 -15.18
C VAL A 418 -10.59 -1.71 -16.69
N LYS A 419 -11.28 -0.85 -17.45
CA LYS A 419 -11.32 -0.93 -18.93
C LYS A 419 -10.02 -0.47 -19.61
N LYS A 420 -9.35 0.54 -19.05
CA LYS A 420 -8.08 1.11 -19.54
C LYS A 420 -7.20 1.41 -18.32
N SER A 421 -6.08 0.70 -18.17
CA SER A 421 -5.14 0.92 -17.07
C SER A 421 -4.15 2.02 -17.43
N ASN A 422 -4.51 3.28 -17.16
CA ASN A 422 -3.66 4.44 -17.47
C ASN A 422 -3.27 5.25 -16.21
N ILE A 423 -3.63 4.76 -15.01
CA ILE A 423 -3.52 5.48 -13.74
C ILE A 423 -2.99 4.52 -12.67
N GLY A 424 -2.06 5.00 -11.83
CA GLY A 424 -1.62 4.34 -10.59
C GLY A 424 -0.09 4.26 -10.45
N CYS A 425 0.42 4.46 -9.24
CA CYS A 425 1.87 4.45 -8.98
C CYS A 425 2.51 3.07 -9.26
N SER A 426 1.73 2.01 -9.07
CA SER A 426 2.19 0.62 -9.26
C SER A 426 2.28 0.19 -10.73
N THR A 427 1.88 1.07 -11.66
CA THR A 427 2.06 0.85 -13.10
C THR A 427 3.44 1.25 -13.61
N ASN A 428 4.25 1.94 -12.80
CA ASN A 428 5.59 2.38 -13.17
C ASN A 428 6.60 1.22 -13.11
N THR A 429 6.76 0.50 -14.22
CA THR A 429 7.65 -0.66 -14.32
C THR A 429 9.14 -0.30 -14.24
N LYS A 430 9.53 0.97 -14.47
CA LYS A 430 10.93 1.44 -14.40
C LYS A 430 11.48 1.30 -12.98
N TRP A 431 10.63 1.46 -11.96
CA TRP A 431 11.03 1.52 -10.56
C TRP A 431 10.48 0.38 -9.69
N PHE A 432 9.31 -0.19 -9.99
CA PHE A 432 8.75 -1.31 -9.21
C PHE A 432 9.49 -2.67 -9.38
N GLY A 433 10.49 -2.74 -10.28
CA GLY A 433 11.24 -3.97 -10.59
C GLY A 433 12.36 -4.31 -9.61
N GLN A 434 12.80 -3.37 -8.77
CA GLN A 434 13.93 -3.55 -7.85
C GLN A 434 13.45 -3.74 -6.40
N ARG A 435 12.56 -4.72 -6.14
CA ARG A 435 12.41 -5.18 -4.75
C ARG A 435 13.73 -5.81 -4.32
N SER A 436 14.39 -5.23 -3.31
CA SER A 436 15.58 -5.83 -2.72
C SER A 436 15.19 -7.24 -2.24
N ARG A 437 15.72 -8.25 -2.94
CA ARG A 437 15.64 -9.63 -2.49
C ARG A 437 16.51 -9.71 -1.24
N TYR A 438 15.90 -9.68 -0.07
CA TYR A 438 16.62 -9.87 1.18
C TYR A 438 17.03 -11.34 1.27
N PHE A 439 18.24 -11.65 0.79
CA PHE A 439 18.83 -12.99 0.70
C PHE A 439 19.18 -13.64 2.06
N LYS A 440 18.55 -13.23 3.16
CA LYS A 440 18.99 -13.52 4.54
C LYS A 440 18.02 -14.42 5.31
N THR A 441 18.54 -15.26 6.22
CA THR A 441 17.74 -16.11 7.12
C THR A 441 16.97 -15.26 8.15
N TYR A 442 16.01 -15.84 8.88
CA TYR A 442 15.33 -15.12 9.97
C TYR A 442 16.32 -14.68 11.05
N ASN A 443 17.23 -15.59 11.45
CA ASN A 443 18.24 -15.30 12.46
C ASN A 443 19.22 -14.20 12.00
N GLU A 444 19.63 -14.21 10.73
CA GLU A 444 20.45 -13.14 10.16
C GLU A 444 19.72 -11.79 10.15
N ARG A 445 18.42 -11.76 9.81
CA ARG A 445 17.62 -10.53 9.89
C ARG A 445 17.52 -10.01 11.33
N LYS A 446 17.27 -10.90 12.29
CA LYS A 446 17.24 -10.54 13.72
C LYS A 446 18.58 -9.99 14.19
N MET A 447 19.70 -10.60 13.79
CA MET A 447 21.03 -10.06 14.10
C MET A 447 21.25 -8.67 13.47
N LEU A 448 20.74 -8.43 12.26
CA LEU A 448 20.85 -7.11 11.62
C LEU A 448 19.97 -6.04 12.28
N GLU A 449 18.80 -6.43 12.78
CA GLU A 449 17.96 -5.56 13.61
C GLU A 449 18.70 -5.12 14.89
N THR A 450 19.59 -5.96 15.43
CA THR A 450 20.40 -5.61 16.61
C THR A 450 21.62 -4.75 16.31
N LEU A 451 21.97 -4.52 15.03
CA LEU A 451 23.12 -3.68 14.71
C LEU A 451 22.89 -2.24 15.12
N SER A 452 23.92 -1.63 15.72
CA SER A 452 23.91 -0.19 15.99
C SER A 452 23.88 0.60 14.68
N TRP A 453 23.44 1.86 14.75
CA TRP A 453 23.47 2.77 13.61
C TRP A 453 24.88 2.86 13.00
N LYS A 454 25.92 3.00 13.84
CA LYS A 454 27.32 3.06 13.41
C LYS A 454 27.74 1.81 12.64
N ASP A 455 27.33 0.63 13.10
CA ASP A 455 27.66 -0.63 12.42
C ASP A 455 26.96 -0.77 11.07
N LYS A 456 25.71 -0.30 10.95
CA LYS A 456 24.98 -0.28 9.67
C LYS A 456 25.68 0.60 8.64
N VAL A 457 26.12 1.80 9.05
CA VAL A 457 26.87 2.74 8.20
C VAL A 457 28.23 2.16 7.80
N ALA A 458 28.98 1.61 8.76
CA ALA A 458 30.31 1.04 8.53
C ALA A 458 30.27 -0.20 7.60
N LYS A 459 29.24 -1.04 7.73
CA LYS A 459 29.02 -2.21 6.86
C LYS A 459 28.43 -1.85 5.49
N GLY A 460 28.21 -0.56 5.20
CA GLY A 460 27.74 -0.09 3.90
C GLY A 460 26.29 -0.46 3.58
N TYR A 461 25.42 -0.58 4.58
CA TYR A 461 24.04 -1.04 4.40
C TYR A 461 23.21 -0.18 3.43
N PHE A 462 23.56 1.11 3.32
CA PHE A 462 22.87 2.08 2.48
C PHE A 462 23.58 2.37 1.15
N ASN A 463 24.72 1.72 0.89
CA ASN A 463 25.62 2.06 -0.22
C ASN A 463 24.99 1.94 -1.59
N SER A 464 24.16 0.92 -1.81
CA SER A 464 23.48 0.73 -3.09
C SER A 464 22.73 2.00 -3.51
N TRP A 465 22.00 2.64 -2.58
CA TRP A 465 21.27 3.87 -2.87
C TRP A 465 22.14 5.13 -2.74
N ALA A 466 23.01 5.16 -1.72
CA ALA A 466 23.85 6.30 -1.41
C ALA A 466 24.98 6.51 -2.42
N GLU A 467 25.41 5.51 -3.18
CA GLU A 467 26.49 5.62 -4.18
C GLU A 467 25.93 5.76 -5.61
N GLU A 468 24.68 5.34 -5.85
CA GLU A 468 23.98 5.51 -7.14
C GLU A 468 23.76 6.97 -7.55
N HIS A 469 23.81 7.95 -6.64
CA HIS A 469 23.72 9.36 -7.01
C HIS A 469 24.89 9.82 -7.90
N ALA A 470 26.03 9.11 -7.85
CA ALA A 470 27.25 9.45 -8.57
C ALA A 470 27.31 8.87 -9.99
N THR A 471 26.48 7.87 -10.30
CA THR A 471 26.52 7.16 -11.58
C THR A 471 25.58 7.76 -12.64
N TYR A 472 24.78 8.77 -12.29
CA TYR A 472 23.83 9.41 -13.20
C TYR A 472 23.68 10.90 -12.88
N HIS A 473 23.70 11.78 -13.89
CA HIS A 473 23.31 13.18 -13.73
C HIS A 473 21.79 13.26 -13.53
N PRO A 474 21.29 13.52 -12.32
CA PRO A 474 19.84 13.53 -12.08
C PRO A 474 19.25 14.78 -12.72
N GLY A 475 18.28 14.64 -13.63
CA GLY A 475 17.59 15.76 -14.29
C GLY A 475 17.79 15.87 -15.81
N GLN A 476 18.98 15.56 -16.33
CA GLN A 476 19.35 15.76 -17.76
C GLN A 476 18.47 15.01 -18.79
N SER A 477 17.65 14.05 -18.34
CA SER A 477 16.76 13.24 -19.18
C SER A 477 15.29 13.28 -18.75
N SER A 478 14.97 14.01 -17.67
CA SER A 478 13.60 14.11 -17.14
C SER A 478 13.03 15.47 -17.50
N LEU A 479 12.34 15.51 -18.65
CA LEU A 479 11.70 16.70 -19.18
C LEU A 479 10.19 16.49 -19.14
N LEU A 480 9.49 17.37 -18.44
CA LEU A 480 8.05 17.40 -18.38
C LEU A 480 7.53 18.48 -19.36
N GLU A 481 7.07 18.04 -20.53
CA GLU A 481 6.51 18.93 -21.54
C GLU A 481 5.08 19.35 -21.16
N GLY A 482 4.87 20.66 -21.08
CA GLY A 482 3.58 21.30 -20.87
C GLY A 482 2.63 21.00 -22.02
N THR A 483 1.44 20.57 -21.66
CA THR A 483 0.33 20.46 -22.60
C THR A 483 -0.70 21.51 -22.23
N ALA A 484 -1.38 22.11 -23.21
CA ALA A 484 -2.51 23.00 -22.94
C ALA A 484 -3.66 22.15 -22.36
N ILE A 485 -3.60 21.86 -21.06
CA ILE A 485 -4.59 21.07 -20.34
C ILE A 485 -5.71 22.02 -19.95
N ASN A 486 -6.95 21.69 -20.31
CA ASN A 486 -8.10 22.37 -19.75
C ASN A 486 -8.19 22.05 -18.25
N LEU A 487 -7.76 22.99 -17.41
CA LEU A 487 -7.76 22.83 -15.96
C LEU A 487 -9.16 23.04 -15.40
N GLU A 488 -9.89 21.95 -15.19
CA GLU A 488 -11.23 21.96 -14.61
C GLU A 488 -11.18 22.12 -13.07
N CYS A 489 -10.57 23.21 -12.58
CA CYS A 489 -10.37 23.42 -11.15
C CYS A 489 -11.68 23.56 -10.34
N HIS A 490 -12.80 23.85 -11.01
CA HIS A 490 -14.14 23.85 -10.41
C HIS A 490 -14.60 22.46 -9.93
N LEU A 491 -13.97 21.38 -10.41
CA LEU A 491 -14.20 20.02 -9.94
C LEU A 491 -13.25 19.59 -8.82
N TRP A 492 -12.25 20.42 -8.50
CA TRP A 492 -11.26 20.09 -7.47
C TRP A 492 -11.81 20.44 -6.09
N GLN A 493 -11.58 19.52 -5.15
CA GLN A 493 -11.95 19.70 -3.76
C GLN A 493 -10.70 19.74 -2.90
N VAL A 494 -10.67 20.68 -1.96
CA VAL A 494 -9.60 20.78 -0.97
C VAL A 494 -9.87 19.78 0.14
N LEU A 495 -8.96 18.83 0.33
CA LEU A 495 -9.00 17.86 1.40
C LEU A 495 -8.12 18.34 2.56
N GLN A 496 -8.74 18.57 3.71
CA GLN A 496 -8.05 18.84 4.97
C GLN A 496 -7.97 17.57 5.80
N GLY A 497 -6.86 17.38 6.50
CA GLY A 497 -6.68 16.28 7.45
C GLY A 497 -5.79 16.69 8.60
N LYS A 498 -5.48 15.76 9.50
CA LYS A 498 -4.55 16.04 10.61
C LYS A 498 -3.19 16.45 10.05
N LYS A 499 -2.47 17.32 10.77
CA LYS A 499 -1.07 17.63 10.48
C LYS A 499 -0.26 16.33 10.38
N LEU A 500 0.58 16.23 9.35
CA LEU A 500 1.44 15.06 9.17
C LEU A 500 2.47 15.03 10.31
N PRO A 501 2.62 13.91 11.04
CA PRO A 501 3.69 13.80 12.03
C PRO A 501 5.06 13.55 11.38
N LYS A 502 5.06 12.85 10.23
CA LYS A 502 6.19 12.62 9.33
C LYS A 502 5.69 12.05 8.01
N VAL A 503 6.47 12.17 6.96
CA VAL A 503 6.23 11.56 5.65
C VAL A 503 6.89 10.19 5.63
N LYS A 504 6.10 9.14 5.79
CA LYS A 504 6.55 7.73 5.80
C LYS A 504 6.47 7.07 4.43
N CYS A 505 5.49 7.45 3.62
CA CYS A 505 5.28 6.93 2.27
C CYS A 505 4.97 8.04 1.29
N SER A 506 5.16 7.75 -0.01
CA SER A 506 4.81 8.64 -1.10
C SER A 506 4.47 7.81 -2.34
N PRO A 507 3.40 8.12 -3.09
CA PRO A 507 3.15 7.50 -4.40
C PRO A 507 4.09 8.02 -5.49
N PHE A 508 4.92 9.03 -5.17
CA PHE A 508 5.81 9.74 -6.08
C PHE A 508 7.29 9.42 -5.84
N CYS A 509 7.60 8.40 -5.03
CA CYS A 509 8.97 7.98 -4.76
C CYS A 509 9.04 6.48 -4.43
N ASP A 510 10.22 5.89 -4.61
CA ASP A 510 10.50 4.54 -4.15
C ASP A 510 10.43 4.45 -2.61
N GLY A 511 9.61 3.52 -2.12
CA GLY A 511 9.36 3.37 -0.69
C GLY A 511 10.58 2.94 0.12
N GLU A 512 11.51 2.16 -0.45
CA GLU A 512 12.73 1.74 0.26
C GLU A 512 13.75 2.87 0.31
N ILE A 513 13.87 3.69 -0.75
CA ILE A 513 14.73 4.88 -0.74
C ILE A 513 14.25 5.87 0.32
N LEU A 514 12.95 6.19 0.33
CA LEU A 514 12.37 7.11 1.32
C LEU A 514 12.51 6.58 2.76
N LYS A 515 12.32 5.27 2.96
CA LYS A 515 12.54 4.62 4.26
C LYS A 515 13.98 4.72 4.72
N ALA A 516 14.95 4.42 3.84
CA ALA A 516 16.37 4.55 4.13
C ALA A 516 16.75 6.00 4.46
N LEU A 517 16.19 6.98 3.73
CA LEU A 517 16.39 8.39 4.03
C LEU A 517 15.83 8.76 5.40
N ASN A 518 14.60 8.35 5.72
CA ASN A 518 13.97 8.62 7.01
C ASN A 518 14.73 7.99 8.18
N GLU A 519 15.18 6.73 8.06
CA GLU A 519 16.05 6.09 9.06
C GLU A 519 17.34 6.91 9.27
N SER A 520 17.95 7.38 8.18
CA SER A 520 19.17 8.18 8.24
C SER A 520 18.95 9.53 8.92
N VAL A 521 17.88 10.24 8.57
CA VAL A 521 17.50 11.50 9.21
C VAL A 521 17.24 11.30 10.71
N GLU A 522 16.48 10.28 11.08
CA GLU A 522 16.12 10.02 12.48
C GLU A 522 17.35 9.68 13.34
N LYS A 523 18.28 8.87 12.81
CA LYS A 523 19.47 8.42 13.56
C LYS A 523 20.63 9.42 13.56
N SER A 524 20.84 10.14 12.47
CA SER A 524 21.94 11.12 12.36
C SER A 524 21.57 12.52 12.86
N LEU A 525 20.32 12.94 12.68
CA LEU A 525 19.88 14.31 12.94
C LEU A 525 18.96 14.42 14.18
N GLY A 526 18.75 13.31 14.92
CA GLY A 526 18.03 13.32 16.20
C GLY A 526 16.50 13.45 16.11
N GLY A 527 15.91 13.32 14.91
CA GLY A 527 14.48 13.14 14.73
C GLY A 527 13.55 14.33 15.06
N ALA A 528 14.03 15.49 15.50
CA ALA A 528 13.18 16.66 15.76
C ALA A 528 13.82 18.02 15.43
N LEU A 529 13.06 18.79 14.65
CA LEU A 529 12.91 20.25 14.54
C LEU A 529 13.93 21.13 15.30
N ASN A 530 14.66 21.95 14.54
CA ASN A 530 15.47 23.08 15.01
C ASN A 530 16.65 22.73 15.93
N PHE A 531 17.73 22.22 15.35
CA PHE A 531 19.06 22.49 15.87
C PHE A 531 19.89 23.25 14.84
N ASP A 532 20.45 24.37 15.31
CA ASP A 532 21.44 25.19 14.64
C ASP A 532 22.56 24.28 14.12
N LEU A 533 22.72 24.17 12.80
CA LEU A 533 23.72 23.36 12.07
C LEU A 533 25.19 23.80 12.33
N LYS A 534 25.45 24.51 13.43
CA LYS A 534 26.74 25.15 13.76
C LYS A 534 27.84 24.17 14.18
N PHE A 535 27.55 22.88 14.33
CA PHE A 535 28.52 21.86 14.71
C PHE A 535 28.50 20.66 13.76
N ARG A 536 28.92 20.85 12.51
CA ARG A 536 29.61 19.80 11.76
C ARG A 536 30.84 20.37 11.07
N PRO A 537 31.98 19.63 11.03
CA PRO A 537 33.16 20.06 10.29
C PRO A 537 32.77 20.26 8.83
N LYS A 538 33.39 21.23 8.14
CA LYS A 538 33.20 21.48 6.71
C LYS A 538 33.29 20.14 5.96
N GLN A 539 32.14 19.62 5.52
CA GLN A 539 32.08 18.36 4.78
C GLN A 539 33.01 18.48 3.57
N LYS A 540 33.94 17.53 3.43
CA LYS A 540 34.82 17.50 2.25
C LYS A 540 33.94 17.15 1.05
N HIS A 541 34.07 17.93 -0.03
CA HIS A 541 33.37 17.65 -1.28
C HIS A 541 33.67 16.22 -1.73
N CYS A 542 32.63 15.39 -1.87
CA CYS A 542 32.73 14.08 -2.48
C CYS A 542 33.21 14.23 -3.92
N CYS A 543 34.27 13.51 -4.30
CA CYS A 543 34.86 13.55 -5.64
C CYS A 543 33.86 13.13 -6.73
N SER A 544 32.87 12.31 -6.35
CA SER A 544 31.84 11.73 -7.22
C SER A 544 30.55 12.56 -7.23
N CYS A 545 30.35 13.45 -6.24
CA CYS A 545 29.38 14.52 -6.31
C CYS A 545 29.92 15.56 -7.30
N HIS A 546 29.62 15.41 -8.59
CA HIS A 546 29.97 16.44 -9.56
C HIS A 546 29.44 17.79 -9.08
N VAL A 547 30.34 18.77 -8.94
CA VAL A 547 29.99 20.15 -8.62
C VAL A 547 29.17 20.69 -9.78
N PHE A 548 27.84 20.62 -9.66
CA PHE A 548 26.97 21.30 -10.62
C PHE A 548 27.10 22.79 -10.35
N SER A 549 27.86 23.49 -11.19
CA SER A 549 28.08 24.92 -11.09
C SER A 549 26.84 25.68 -11.54
N GLU A 550 26.71 26.90 -11.04
CA GLU A 550 25.70 27.87 -11.49
C GLU A 550 25.65 28.00 -13.03
N GLU A 551 26.82 27.93 -13.68
CA GLU A 551 26.99 27.96 -15.13
C GLU A 551 26.29 26.79 -15.84
N LEU A 552 26.21 25.60 -15.22
CA LEU A 552 25.54 24.44 -15.81
C LEU A 552 24.01 24.57 -15.77
N ILE A 553 23.44 25.17 -14.71
CA ILE A 553 22.00 25.48 -14.65
C ILE A 553 21.63 26.43 -15.80
N PHE A 554 22.43 27.48 -16.00
CA PHE A 554 22.20 28.43 -17.09
C PHE A 554 22.46 27.83 -18.47
N SER A 555 23.42 26.91 -18.61
CA SER A 555 23.66 26.17 -19.86
C SER A 555 22.48 25.27 -20.24
N GLU A 556 21.91 24.57 -19.27
CA GLU A 556 20.72 23.72 -19.47
C GLU A 556 19.49 24.57 -19.82
N LEU A 557 19.28 25.66 -19.09
CA LEU A 557 18.23 26.64 -19.36
C LEU A 557 18.39 27.26 -20.76
N PHE A 558 19.62 27.55 -21.19
CA PHE A 558 19.92 28.04 -22.55
C PHE A 558 19.55 27.02 -23.62
N SER A 559 19.92 25.76 -23.43
CA SER A 559 19.58 24.66 -24.36
C SER A 559 18.08 24.56 -24.54
N LEU A 560 17.32 24.56 -23.44
CA LEU A 560 15.85 24.50 -23.47
C LEU A 560 15.23 25.75 -24.10
N THR A 561 15.80 26.94 -23.85
CA THR A 561 15.30 28.20 -24.43
C THR A 561 15.57 28.28 -25.94
N LYS A 562 16.66 27.69 -26.43
CA LYS A 562 16.91 27.56 -27.88
C LYS A 562 15.88 26.68 -28.57
N CYS A 563 15.53 25.54 -27.96
CA CYS A 563 14.44 24.69 -28.47
C CYS A 563 13.09 25.43 -28.56
N LEU A 564 12.84 26.45 -27.74
CA LEU A 564 11.65 27.29 -27.87
C LEU A 564 11.67 28.14 -29.15
N GLN A 565 12.83 28.67 -29.51
CA GLN A 565 13.03 29.60 -30.61
C GLN A 565 12.99 28.89 -31.98
N ASP A 566 13.52 27.67 -32.07
CA ASP A 566 13.52 26.87 -33.31
C ASP A 566 12.11 26.45 -33.80
N HIS A 567 11.08 26.62 -32.96
CA HIS A 567 9.68 26.31 -33.30
C HIS A 567 8.82 27.55 -33.60
N GLN A 568 9.35 28.76 -33.50
CA GLN A 568 8.64 30.00 -33.83
C GLN A 568 9.30 30.66 -35.05
N ASP A 569 8.66 30.59 -36.23
CA ASP A 569 9.07 31.26 -37.49
C ASP A 569 8.95 32.80 -37.44
N LYS A 570 9.15 33.44 -36.28
CA LYS A 570 9.11 34.90 -36.11
C LYS A 570 10.34 35.39 -35.35
N GLU A 571 10.99 36.43 -35.88
CA GLU A 571 12.11 37.11 -35.21
C GLU A 571 11.76 37.47 -33.75
N PRO A 572 12.65 37.20 -32.78
CA PRO A 572 12.37 37.48 -31.37
C PRO A 572 12.57 38.96 -31.07
N SER A 573 11.49 39.74 -31.04
CA SER A 573 11.53 41.16 -30.67
C SER A 573 11.39 41.43 -29.16
N THR A 574 11.32 40.39 -28.32
CA THR A 574 11.12 40.53 -26.86
C THR A 574 12.21 39.81 -26.07
N GLN A 575 12.90 40.57 -25.20
CA GLN A 575 13.88 40.07 -24.25
C GLN A 575 13.20 39.10 -23.26
N ILE A 576 13.66 37.85 -23.20
CA ILE A 576 13.11 36.84 -22.27
C ILE A 576 13.57 37.18 -20.86
N LYS A 577 12.62 37.24 -19.91
CA LYS A 577 12.94 37.47 -18.50
C LYS A 577 13.07 36.14 -17.77
N CYS A 578 14.08 36.05 -16.89
CA CYS A 578 14.26 34.93 -15.98
C CYS A 578 14.01 35.39 -14.55
N LEU A 579 12.95 34.87 -13.92
CA LEU A 579 12.68 35.09 -12.51
C LEU A 579 13.42 34.03 -11.68
N LEU A 580 14.34 34.50 -10.85
CA LEU A 580 15.16 33.66 -9.97
C LEU A 580 14.67 33.80 -8.53
N VAL A 581 14.22 32.72 -7.93
CA VAL A 581 13.70 32.73 -6.56
C VAL A 581 14.77 32.30 -5.56
N GLY A 582 15.01 33.10 -4.51
CA GLY A 582 15.73 32.65 -3.29
C GLY A 582 17.24 32.40 -3.41
N PHE A 583 17.87 32.59 -4.58
CA PHE A 583 19.33 32.42 -4.77
C PHE A 583 20.03 33.73 -5.16
N PRO A 584 20.50 34.54 -4.20
CA PRO A 584 21.21 35.79 -4.50
C PRO A 584 22.54 35.58 -5.24
N ALA A 585 23.22 34.44 -5.03
CA ALA A 585 24.51 34.12 -5.65
C ALA A 585 24.42 34.03 -7.18
N LEU A 586 23.31 33.50 -7.69
CA LEU A 586 23.02 33.29 -9.11
C LEU A 586 22.69 34.61 -9.87
N HIS A 587 22.45 35.72 -9.18
CA HIS A 587 22.04 36.98 -9.79
C HIS A 587 23.18 37.72 -10.54
N ASN A 588 24.44 37.54 -10.13
CA ASN A 588 25.55 38.38 -10.60
C ASN A 588 26.38 37.78 -11.75
N ILE A 589 25.92 36.69 -12.38
CA ILE A 589 26.67 36.01 -13.44
C ILE A 589 26.37 36.64 -14.80
N LYS A 590 27.41 37.02 -15.55
CA LYS A 590 27.28 37.54 -16.91
C LYS A 590 26.83 36.44 -17.87
N MET A 591 25.63 36.60 -18.44
CA MET A 591 25.02 35.62 -19.34
C MET A 591 25.41 35.86 -20.82
N PRO A 592 25.56 34.79 -21.63
CA PRO A 592 25.83 34.89 -23.07
C PRO A 592 24.59 35.25 -23.94
N ILE A 593 23.42 35.50 -23.34
CA ILE A 593 22.10 35.70 -23.99
C ILE A 593 21.48 37.02 -23.49
N PRO A 594 20.60 37.71 -24.24
CA PRO A 594 19.76 38.78 -23.70
C PRO A 594 18.66 38.21 -22.77
N LEU A 595 19.07 37.69 -21.60
CA LEU A 595 18.17 37.25 -20.52
C LEU A 595 18.21 38.30 -19.41
N GLU A 596 17.07 38.94 -19.13
CA GLU A 596 16.96 39.84 -17.96
C GLU A 596 16.68 38.98 -16.72
N VAL A 597 17.67 38.83 -15.84
CA VAL A 597 17.50 38.11 -14.57
C VAL A 597 16.90 39.05 -13.53
N ARG A 598 15.77 38.68 -12.93
CA ARG A 598 15.21 39.36 -11.76
C ARG A 598 15.19 38.43 -10.56
N LEU A 599 15.76 38.89 -9.46
CA LEU A 599 15.71 38.17 -8.19
C LEU A 599 14.37 38.44 -7.48
N LEU A 600 13.67 37.37 -7.13
CA LEU A 600 12.59 37.40 -6.16
C LEU A 600 13.15 36.90 -4.82
N GLU A 601 13.26 37.81 -3.85
CA GLU A 601 13.72 37.43 -2.51
C GLU A 601 12.69 36.52 -1.85
N SER A 602 13.15 35.33 -1.46
CA SER A 602 12.38 34.38 -0.66
C SER A 602 13.31 33.65 0.31
N ALA A 603 13.98 34.42 1.17
CA ALA A 603 14.94 33.89 2.12
C ALA A 603 14.34 32.84 3.05
N ALA A 604 13.05 32.97 3.38
CA ALA A 604 12.31 32.04 4.23
C ALA A 604 12.17 30.63 3.62
N LEU A 605 12.02 30.49 2.29
CA LEU A 605 11.99 29.17 1.65
C LEU A 605 13.33 28.44 1.77
N MET A 606 14.43 29.19 1.81
CA MET A 606 15.78 28.66 1.91
C MET A 606 16.21 28.33 3.34
N THR A 607 15.38 28.60 4.36
CA THR A 607 15.69 28.21 5.74
C THR A 607 15.33 26.78 6.07
N PHE A 608 14.50 26.13 5.24
CA PHE A 608 14.09 24.75 5.46
C PHE A 608 15.22 23.77 5.12
N SER A 609 15.29 22.69 5.89
CA SER A 609 16.27 21.61 5.74
C SER A 609 15.60 20.25 5.68
N CYS A 610 16.38 19.24 5.28
CA CYS A 610 15.96 17.86 5.33
C CYS A 610 15.49 17.48 6.74
N SER A 611 14.25 16.98 6.84
CA SER A 611 13.59 16.59 8.08
C SER A 611 12.68 15.39 7.83
N LEU A 612 12.09 14.81 8.87
CA LEU A 612 11.10 13.73 8.69
C LEU A 612 9.79 14.22 8.06
N LEU A 613 9.54 15.53 8.04
CA LEU A 613 8.40 16.11 7.31
C LEU A 613 8.72 16.32 5.83
N HIS A 614 10.00 16.46 5.46
CA HIS A 614 10.41 16.86 4.11
C HIS A 614 9.58 18.07 3.64
N ASP A 615 8.88 17.97 2.51
CA ASP A 615 7.96 19.00 2.00
C ASP A 615 6.54 18.99 2.62
N GLY A 616 6.30 18.16 3.63
CA GLY A 616 5.03 18.04 4.34
C GLY A 616 4.79 19.04 5.48
N ASP A 617 5.73 19.96 5.72
CA ASP A 617 5.57 21.05 6.68
C ASP A 617 4.54 22.10 6.15
N PRO A 618 3.44 22.38 6.88
CA PRO A 618 2.43 23.34 6.44
C PRO A 618 2.99 24.74 6.16
N THR A 619 4.00 25.16 6.90
CA THR A 619 4.65 26.48 6.74
C THR A 619 5.42 26.53 5.43
N TYR A 620 6.17 25.45 5.13
CA TYR A 620 6.87 25.33 3.84
C TYR A 620 5.86 25.35 2.68
N GLN A 621 4.78 24.56 2.78
CA GLN A 621 3.73 24.50 1.76
C GLN A 621 3.07 25.86 1.49
N GLN A 622 2.76 26.60 2.56
CA GLN A 622 2.18 27.94 2.47
C GLN A 622 3.16 28.92 1.81
N LEU A 623 4.40 28.99 2.29
CA LEU A 623 5.41 29.89 1.74
C LEU A 623 5.73 29.57 0.27
N PHE A 624 5.73 28.29 -0.09
CA PHE A 624 6.02 27.86 -1.45
C PHE A 624 4.89 28.28 -2.40
N LEU A 625 3.63 28.01 -2.02
CA LEU A 625 2.47 28.43 -2.83
C LEU A 625 2.40 29.96 -2.94
N ASP A 626 2.65 30.68 -1.85
CA ASP A 626 2.69 32.14 -1.86
C ASP A 626 3.76 32.66 -2.82
N CYS A 627 4.96 32.08 -2.80
CA CYS A 627 6.02 32.41 -3.73
C CYS A 627 5.64 32.12 -5.19
N VAL A 628 4.97 30.99 -5.46
CA VAL A 628 4.48 30.66 -6.81
C VAL A 628 3.47 31.71 -7.27
N LEU A 629 2.48 32.07 -6.45
CA LEU A 629 1.47 33.08 -6.81
C LEU A 629 2.11 34.44 -7.14
N HIS A 630 3.04 34.92 -6.32
CA HIS A 630 3.76 36.16 -6.57
C HIS A 630 4.66 36.09 -7.82
N SER A 631 5.22 34.91 -8.10
CA SER A 631 6.06 34.68 -9.29
C SER A 631 5.24 34.74 -10.56
N LEU A 632 4.10 34.05 -10.60
CA LEU A 632 3.22 34.00 -11.77
C LEU A 632 2.69 35.39 -12.17
N GLN A 633 2.44 36.29 -11.23
CA GLN A 633 2.02 37.68 -11.50
C GLN A 633 3.11 38.54 -12.18
N GLN A 634 4.38 38.13 -12.11
CA GLN A 634 5.51 38.90 -12.63
C GLN A 634 6.07 38.37 -13.95
N LEU A 635 5.55 37.23 -14.42
CA LEU A 635 5.97 36.55 -15.64
C LEU A 635 5.07 36.95 -16.81
N HIS A 636 5.67 37.12 -17.96
CA HIS A 636 4.99 37.29 -19.24
C HIS A 636 5.15 36.03 -20.09
N THR A 637 4.34 35.90 -21.14
CA THR A 637 4.41 34.75 -22.04
C THR A 637 5.82 34.57 -22.61
N GLY A 638 6.37 33.37 -22.46
CA GLY A 638 7.73 33.03 -22.89
C GLY A 638 8.79 33.15 -21.78
N ASP A 639 8.47 33.78 -20.65
CA ASP A 639 9.43 33.95 -19.54
C ASP A 639 9.78 32.62 -18.87
N VAL A 640 10.86 32.66 -18.09
CA VAL A 640 11.45 31.51 -17.41
C VAL A 640 11.44 31.75 -15.90
N MET A 641 11.26 30.69 -15.12
CA MET A 641 11.30 30.72 -13.66
C MET A 641 12.23 29.62 -13.12
N ILE A 642 13.14 30.01 -12.23
CA ILE A 642 13.99 29.08 -11.47
C ILE A 642 13.50 29.09 -10.02
N LEU A 643 13.02 27.93 -9.56
CA LEU A 643 12.34 27.79 -8.27
C LEU A 643 13.03 26.73 -7.39
N PRO A 644 13.62 27.09 -6.24
CA PRO A 644 14.14 26.12 -5.28
C PRO A 644 13.04 25.22 -4.76
N ILE A 645 13.34 23.92 -4.63
CA ILE A 645 12.39 22.95 -4.08
C ILE A 645 13.08 21.97 -3.15
N LEU A 646 12.45 21.71 -1.99
CA LEU A 646 12.93 20.75 -1.01
C LEU A 646 12.71 19.31 -1.48
N SER A 647 11.47 18.99 -1.89
CA SER A 647 11.05 17.69 -2.45
C SER A 647 9.60 17.77 -2.98
N CYS A 648 9.11 16.67 -3.55
CA CYS A 648 7.72 16.48 -3.98
C CYS A 648 7.15 15.14 -3.48
N PHE A 649 7.44 14.75 -2.26
CA PHE A 649 6.92 13.53 -1.65
C PHE A 649 5.43 13.63 -1.30
N THR A 650 4.92 14.80 -0.92
CA THR A 650 3.49 14.96 -0.64
C THR A 650 2.66 15.24 -1.88
N ARG A 651 1.39 14.80 -1.85
CA ARG A 651 0.40 15.08 -2.89
C ARG A 651 0.04 16.56 -3.00
N PHE A 652 0.23 17.33 -1.94
CA PHE A 652 0.14 18.79 -1.99
C PHE A 652 1.19 19.35 -2.96
N MET A 653 2.47 19.02 -2.75
CA MET A 653 3.55 19.50 -3.62
C MET A 653 3.44 18.96 -5.04
N ALA A 654 3.09 17.68 -5.23
CA ALA A 654 2.81 17.13 -6.55
C ALA A 654 1.70 17.90 -7.28
N GLY A 655 0.66 18.34 -6.56
CA GLY A 655 -0.38 19.22 -7.07
C GLY A 655 0.14 20.56 -7.59
N LEU A 656 1.13 21.15 -6.91
CA LEU A 656 1.75 22.41 -7.36
C LEU A 656 2.57 22.19 -8.62
N ILE A 657 3.33 21.09 -8.70
CA ILE A 657 4.07 20.73 -9.93
C ILE A 657 3.12 20.50 -11.10
N PHE A 658 1.96 19.86 -10.87
CA PHE A 658 0.93 19.70 -11.89
C PHE A 658 0.41 21.06 -12.41
N VAL A 659 0.17 22.03 -11.53
CA VAL A 659 -0.27 23.37 -11.97
C VAL A 659 0.83 24.09 -12.74
N LEU A 660 2.08 24.05 -12.26
CA LEU A 660 3.22 24.62 -12.98
C LEU A 660 3.37 23.96 -14.36
N HIS A 661 3.27 22.63 -14.43
CA HIS A 661 3.33 21.86 -15.68
C HIS A 661 2.29 22.33 -16.70
N SER A 662 1.16 22.83 -16.23
CA SER A 662 0.07 23.29 -17.08
C SER A 662 0.21 24.74 -17.55
N CYS A 663 1.11 25.53 -16.98
CA CYS A 663 1.34 26.93 -17.36
C CYS A 663 2.77 27.23 -17.83
N PHE A 664 3.62 26.22 -17.94
CA PHE A 664 4.94 26.33 -18.57
C PHE A 664 5.08 25.28 -19.66
N ARG A 665 5.74 25.65 -20.77
CA ARG A 665 5.96 24.70 -21.87
C ARG A 665 6.88 23.56 -21.48
N PHE A 666 7.86 23.80 -20.62
CA PHE A 666 8.76 22.76 -20.14
C PHE A 666 9.06 22.93 -18.66
N ILE A 667 9.10 21.83 -17.93
CA ILE A 667 9.66 21.76 -16.58
C ILE A 667 10.74 20.68 -16.57
N THR A 668 11.90 21.05 -16.05
CA THR A 668 12.92 20.09 -15.63
C THR A 668 13.44 20.43 -14.24
N PHE A 669 14.37 19.66 -13.72
CA PHE A 669 14.99 19.92 -12.44
C PHE A 669 16.50 19.70 -12.51
N SER A 670 17.22 20.41 -11.64
CA SER A 670 18.65 20.20 -11.43
C SER A 670 18.94 20.17 -9.94
N CYS A 671 19.98 19.44 -9.54
CA CYS A 671 20.41 19.38 -8.15
C CYS A 671 21.81 20.01 -7.99
N PRO A 672 21.94 21.33 -7.73
CA PRO A 672 23.25 21.98 -7.56
C PRO A 672 23.91 21.69 -6.20
N ILE A 673 25.24 21.80 -6.10
CA ILE A 673 25.96 21.70 -4.81
C ILE A 673 25.80 23.00 -4.01
N SER A 674 25.19 22.90 -2.84
CA SER A 674 25.07 23.99 -1.87
C SER A 674 26.23 23.94 -0.86
N SER A 675 26.66 25.11 -0.37
CA SER A 675 27.53 25.22 0.81
C SER A 675 26.85 24.70 2.09
N GLU A 676 25.53 24.58 2.08
CA GLU A 676 24.69 24.00 3.13
C GLU A 676 23.96 22.76 2.57
N PRO A 677 24.63 21.60 2.52
CA PRO A 677 24.21 20.45 1.71
C PRO A 677 22.90 19.78 2.17
N LEU A 678 22.46 20.01 3.41
CA LEU A 678 21.20 19.48 3.96
C LEU A 678 20.00 20.43 3.82
N LYS A 679 20.17 21.62 3.23
CA LYS A 679 19.06 22.51 2.83
C LYS A 679 18.59 22.17 1.41
N THR A 680 17.83 23.06 0.77
CA THR A 680 17.34 22.89 -0.62
C THR A 680 18.46 22.48 -1.57
N CYS A 681 18.39 21.23 -2.06
CA CYS A 681 19.41 20.65 -2.94
C CYS A 681 18.96 20.54 -4.40
N ALA A 682 17.72 20.93 -4.70
CA ALA A 682 17.13 20.89 -6.03
C ALA A 682 16.49 22.23 -6.43
N VAL A 683 16.49 22.49 -7.73
CA VAL A 683 15.83 23.64 -8.36
C VAL A 683 15.01 23.16 -9.54
N LEU A 684 13.80 23.69 -9.68
CA LEU A 684 12.97 23.51 -10.86
C LEU A 684 13.31 24.58 -11.89
N LEU A 685 13.45 24.16 -13.14
CA LEU A 685 13.64 25.03 -14.30
C LEU A 685 12.34 25.01 -15.10
N CYS A 686 11.53 26.05 -14.95
CA CYS A 686 10.23 26.21 -15.60
C CYS A 686 10.40 27.16 -16.78
N VAL A 687 10.28 26.67 -18.01
CA VAL A 687 10.67 27.41 -19.22
C VAL A 687 9.46 27.66 -20.13
N GLY A 688 9.31 28.91 -20.57
CA GLY A 688 8.28 29.30 -21.53
C GLY A 688 6.90 29.38 -20.88
N TYR A 689 6.69 30.37 -20.01
CA TYR A 689 5.41 30.63 -19.37
C TYR A 689 4.29 30.84 -20.42
N GLN A 690 3.12 30.25 -20.20
CA GLN A 690 1.99 30.24 -21.13
C GLN A 690 0.71 30.88 -20.55
N ASP A 691 0.87 31.68 -19.49
CA ASP A 691 -0.22 32.22 -18.67
C ASP A 691 -0.98 31.14 -17.89
N LEU A 692 -1.47 31.49 -16.69
CA LEU A 692 -2.30 30.58 -15.88
C LEU A 692 -3.76 31.06 -15.97
N PRO A 693 -4.73 30.20 -16.34
CA PRO A 693 -6.12 30.60 -16.42
C PRO A 693 -6.60 31.24 -15.11
N ASN A 694 -7.20 32.43 -15.19
CA ASN A 694 -7.64 33.21 -14.02
C ASN A 694 -8.48 32.41 -12.98
N PRO A 695 -9.42 31.52 -13.38
CA PRO A 695 -10.13 30.68 -12.40
C PRO A 695 -9.21 29.78 -11.57
N VAL A 696 -8.13 29.27 -12.16
CA VAL A 696 -7.15 28.43 -11.48
C VAL A 696 -6.29 29.27 -10.55
N PHE A 697 -5.89 30.47 -11.00
CA PHE A 697 -5.16 31.42 -10.16
C PHE A 697 -5.99 31.81 -8.92
N GLN A 698 -7.27 32.16 -9.09
CA GLN A 698 -8.19 32.46 -7.99
C GLN A 698 -8.38 31.26 -7.05
N TYR A 699 -8.51 30.05 -7.60
CA TYR A 699 -8.58 28.83 -6.79
C TYR A 699 -7.32 28.65 -5.93
N LEU A 700 -6.13 28.85 -6.49
CA LEU A 700 -4.88 28.80 -5.74
C LEU A 700 -4.76 29.90 -4.67
N GLN A 701 -5.28 31.11 -4.93
CA GLN A 701 -5.34 32.16 -3.92
C GLN A 701 -6.19 31.73 -2.73
N ASN A 702 -7.38 31.14 -2.96
CA ASN A 702 -8.24 30.63 -1.90
C ASN A 702 -7.56 29.51 -1.09
N VAL A 703 -6.79 28.63 -1.76
CA VAL A 703 -6.00 27.59 -1.08
C VAL A 703 -4.90 28.22 -0.22
N ASN A 704 -4.22 29.26 -0.70
CA ASN A 704 -3.18 29.98 0.05
C ASN A 704 -3.75 30.73 1.27
N GLU A 705 -4.94 31.32 1.15
CA GLU A 705 -5.65 31.93 2.28
C GLU A 705 -5.99 30.88 3.35
N LEU A 706 -6.54 29.74 2.95
CA LEU A 706 -6.82 28.63 3.86
C LEU A 706 -5.54 28.12 4.55
N LEU A 707 -4.43 27.99 3.82
CA LEU A 707 -3.14 27.59 4.41
C LEU A 707 -2.65 28.62 5.42
N ARG A 708 -2.73 29.91 5.10
CA ARG A 708 -2.36 30.99 6.02
C ARG A 708 -3.20 30.94 7.29
N ASP A 709 -4.51 30.74 7.18
CA ASP A 709 -5.39 30.63 8.34
C ASP A 709 -5.02 29.42 9.21
N LEU A 710 -4.78 28.25 8.62
CA LEU A 710 -4.39 27.04 9.34
C LEU A 710 -3.01 27.17 10.01
N VAL A 711 -2.05 27.84 9.36
CA VAL A 711 -0.71 28.10 9.92
C VAL A 711 -0.79 29.13 11.06
N ASN A 712 -1.46 30.26 10.84
CA ASN A 712 -1.56 31.35 11.81
C ASN A 712 -2.34 30.97 13.08
N THR A 713 -3.34 30.10 12.96
CA THR A 713 -4.13 29.60 14.09
C THR A 713 -3.52 28.36 14.75
N GLU A 714 -2.35 27.90 14.28
CA GLU A 714 -1.70 26.65 14.70
C GLU A 714 -2.66 25.44 14.69
N ALA A 715 -3.62 25.42 13.76
CA ALA A 715 -4.68 24.41 13.72
C ALA A 715 -4.10 22.98 13.73
N PRO A 716 -4.79 21.99 14.33
CA PRO A 716 -4.34 20.59 14.29
C PRO A 716 -4.47 19.96 12.90
N GLN A 717 -5.00 20.70 11.93
CA GLN A 717 -5.23 20.28 10.56
C GLN A 717 -4.27 20.95 9.58
N GLN A 718 -4.08 20.33 8.42
CA GLN A 718 -3.40 20.92 7.26
C GLN A 718 -4.13 20.54 5.98
N VAL A 719 -3.88 21.28 4.89
CA VAL A 719 -4.33 20.88 3.56
C VAL A 719 -3.46 19.72 3.10
N LEU A 720 -4.07 18.55 2.89
CA LEU A 720 -3.35 17.39 2.39
C LEU A 720 -3.36 17.35 0.87
N GLN A 721 -4.45 17.81 0.23
CA GLN A 721 -4.64 17.72 -1.21
C GLN A 721 -5.52 18.86 -1.71
N PHE A 722 -5.16 19.45 -2.86
CA PHE A 722 -6.02 20.39 -3.58
C PHE A 722 -6.19 20.03 -5.07
N VAL A 723 -5.45 19.03 -5.56
CA VAL A 723 -5.61 18.42 -6.89
C VAL A 723 -5.95 16.94 -6.71
N PRO A 724 -6.99 16.39 -7.38
CA PRO A 724 -7.37 14.98 -7.25
C PRO A 724 -6.24 14.00 -7.60
N MET A 725 -6.11 12.90 -6.85
CA MET A 725 -5.09 11.87 -7.10
C MET A 725 -5.23 11.24 -8.49
N GLU A 726 -6.44 11.13 -9.04
CA GLU A 726 -6.69 10.63 -10.40
C GLU A 726 -6.04 11.51 -11.47
N VAL A 727 -5.70 12.76 -11.16
CA VAL A 727 -4.93 13.66 -12.02
C VAL A 727 -3.44 13.44 -11.81
N LEU A 728 -3.00 13.35 -10.54
CA LEU A 728 -1.58 13.25 -10.18
C LEU A 728 -0.93 11.91 -10.53
N LEU A 729 -1.71 10.83 -10.64
CA LEU A 729 -1.22 9.47 -10.89
C LEU A 729 -1.13 9.11 -12.39
N LYS A 730 -1.05 10.10 -13.28
CA LYS A 730 -1.10 9.91 -14.73
C LYS A 730 0.19 10.32 -15.44
N GLY A 731 0.61 9.46 -16.37
CA GLY A 731 1.51 9.81 -17.47
C GLY A 731 2.85 10.41 -17.06
N ALA A 732 3.33 11.37 -17.86
CA ALA A 732 4.66 11.95 -17.73
C ALA A 732 4.89 12.70 -16.40
N LEU A 733 3.85 13.26 -15.78
CA LEU A 733 3.98 13.94 -14.48
C LEU A 733 4.45 12.95 -13.41
N LEU A 734 3.83 11.76 -13.35
CA LEU A 734 4.19 10.77 -12.34
C LEU A 734 5.64 10.29 -12.52
N ASP A 735 6.05 10.03 -13.77
CA ASP A 735 7.44 9.65 -14.08
C ASP A 735 8.43 10.76 -13.70
N PHE A 736 8.10 12.02 -14.00
CA PHE A 736 8.90 13.18 -13.63
C PHE A 736 9.06 13.31 -12.10
N LEU A 737 7.96 13.17 -11.34
CA LEU A 737 8.00 13.25 -9.89
C LEU A 737 8.84 12.13 -9.26
N TRP A 738 8.77 10.91 -9.82
CA TRP A 738 9.62 9.79 -9.39
C TRP A 738 11.09 10.07 -9.62
N ASP A 739 11.46 10.56 -10.81
CA ASP A 739 12.85 10.89 -11.13
C ASP A 739 13.37 12.03 -10.23
N LEU A 740 12.58 13.09 -10.02
CA LEU A 740 12.89 14.22 -9.12
C LEU A 740 13.12 13.75 -7.68
N ASN A 741 12.16 13.02 -7.11
CA ASN A 741 12.22 12.59 -5.72
C ASN A 741 13.32 11.56 -5.49
N ALA A 742 13.56 10.64 -6.44
CA ALA A 742 14.67 9.69 -6.34
C ALA A 742 16.03 10.42 -6.35
N ALA A 743 16.18 11.45 -7.19
CA ALA A 743 17.38 12.28 -7.22
C ALA A 743 17.65 12.98 -5.89
N ILE A 744 16.62 13.64 -5.35
CA ILE A 744 16.69 14.35 -4.06
C ILE A 744 16.99 13.37 -2.93
N ALA A 745 16.25 12.26 -2.85
CA ALA A 745 16.35 11.32 -1.74
C ALA A 745 17.72 10.62 -1.69
N LYS A 746 18.20 10.10 -2.84
CA LYS A 746 19.51 9.45 -2.93
C LYS A 746 20.64 10.40 -2.56
N ARG A 747 20.51 11.67 -2.94
CA ARG A 747 21.50 12.70 -2.64
C ARG A 747 21.54 13.04 -1.15
N TYR A 748 20.39 13.29 -0.51
CA TYR A 748 20.37 13.53 0.94
C TYR A 748 20.91 12.32 1.70
N LEU A 749 20.51 11.11 1.30
CA LEU A 749 21.03 9.88 1.87
C LEU A 749 22.56 9.81 1.77
N HIS A 750 23.12 10.08 0.59
CA HIS A 750 24.57 10.14 0.40
C HIS A 750 25.26 11.10 1.37
N LEU A 751 24.78 12.34 1.44
CA LEU A 751 25.39 13.41 2.24
C LEU A 751 25.34 13.10 3.75
N ILE A 752 24.24 12.51 4.23
CA ILE A 752 24.11 12.08 5.62
C ILE A 752 25.10 10.94 5.91
N ILE A 753 25.10 9.89 5.09
CA ILE A 753 25.97 8.71 5.27
C ILE A 753 27.46 9.07 5.17
N GLN A 754 27.84 9.96 4.25
CA GLN A 754 29.21 10.45 4.15
C GLN A 754 29.63 11.20 5.43
N GLY A 755 28.78 12.10 5.95
CA GLY A 755 29.05 12.81 7.20
C GLY A 755 29.27 11.86 8.37
N GLU A 756 28.43 10.84 8.51
CA GLU A 756 28.56 9.82 9.55
C GLU A 756 29.86 9.00 9.41
N ARG A 757 30.25 8.64 8.19
CA ARG A 757 31.52 7.93 7.94
C ARG A 757 32.73 8.77 8.34
N GLU A 758 32.72 10.05 8.01
CA GLU A 758 33.77 10.99 8.39
C GLU A 758 33.87 11.15 9.91
N GLU A 759 32.73 11.23 10.61
CA GLU A 759 32.69 11.24 12.08
C GLU A 759 33.21 9.93 12.69
N ILE A 760 32.84 8.77 12.14
CA ILE A 760 33.34 7.46 12.59
C ILE A 760 34.85 7.38 12.42
N ILE A 761 35.38 7.74 11.24
CA ILE A 761 36.83 7.73 10.95
C ILE A 761 37.57 8.73 11.83
N GLY A 762 36.99 9.90 12.11
CA GLY A 762 37.60 10.90 13.01
C GLY A 762 37.54 10.53 14.50
N SER A 763 36.70 9.57 14.88
CA SER A 763 36.57 9.06 16.25
C SER A 763 37.42 7.81 16.55
N LEU A 764 37.98 7.19 15.50
CA LEU A 764 38.97 6.11 15.55
C LEU A 764 40.38 6.71 15.58
#